data_AF-A0A7V6KRG3-F1
#
_entry.id   AF-A0A7V6KRG3-F1
#
_cell.length_a   1.000
_cell.length_b   1.000
_cell.length_c   1.000
_cell.angle_alpha   90.00
_cell.angle_beta   90.00
_cell.angle_gamma   90.00
#
_symmetry.space_group_name_H-M   'P 1'
#
loop_
_entity.id
_entity.type
_entity.pdbx_description
1 polymer ?
#
loop_
_entity_poly.entity_id
_entity_poly.type
_entity_poly.pdbx_seq_one_letter_code
_entity_poly.pdbx_strand_id
1 'polypeptide(L)'
;MDFKKQFIKFIILSSLIVFVVMILPLEIDASGITYNVYNLKIEGKDVVFGKSLLSTSNFENAKAEMKKYPNGIITSSNSPSPLKIVAATRGQAQSFPYREGKHEADDILLIYSDKRLSSDITYIPAHYMMYVYDYFEEGGRIVADIEVQGGRGYVDVAKTDIIPMIYIENGISISLGGKAVIDPSINKVYSVVPHQEEYRVTKSGSVNEISVHLIRPYPGLARVNLTYGIAPDFLEVGKTYYSPDGIRFYTDRDLTQRAGNQNYYSYFQWLPLRSGTNHKAEAFENLLKYYGKNDSVMLGETHHFIEQGLKYGMNPVLIFQQANLESAYGTSTYAINRNNVFGWGAVDSDPDQAYTYPNIGEGIAIHMNSQIAGYMKISDWRHSGPSFGNKSAGITVRYASDPYYGIKVASLYYTMDKLNGYKDYNAYKLSLLEDGERYSVKRLSDNIQWYRTKAGLRNQVIINLERKDNKIKTIPWMTNSDGFLNINSDFAYIEDPNSKIIDIDSQGKFEMKYEKPVKAKTTANLNLRLSYSTASGVILTIPKGTVLDVELTNIGWARTRYNGREGYVSMDYLDMNVESSPGELKYRKGDVNGDGTINSADYVQIANHILGNRKLSGASFVAADINGDDTINSADFVALANHILGRKLIQ
;
A
#
# COMPACT_ATOMS: atom_id res chain seq x y z
N MET A 1 -3.13 6.93 -36.51
CA MET A 1 -4.58 6.65 -36.61
C MET A 1 -5.08 6.44 -35.19
N ASP A 2 -5.88 7.40 -34.72
CA ASP A 2 -6.22 7.73 -33.33
C ASP A 2 -6.83 6.58 -32.49
N PHE A 3 -6.12 6.18 -31.41
CA PHE A 3 -6.72 5.54 -30.24
C PHE A 3 -6.80 6.58 -29.11
N LYS A 4 -7.84 7.41 -29.13
CA LYS A 4 -8.11 8.43 -28.11
C LYS A 4 -8.75 7.80 -26.86
N LYS A 5 -8.07 7.99 -25.71
CA LYS A 5 -8.61 8.25 -24.37
C LYS A 5 -9.77 7.36 -23.88
N GLN A 6 -9.43 6.24 -23.22
CA GLN A 6 -10.22 5.72 -22.10
C GLN A 6 -9.35 5.81 -20.84
N PHE A 7 -9.38 6.99 -20.20
CA PHE A 7 -8.89 7.15 -18.85
C PHE A 7 -9.94 6.58 -17.89
N ILE A 8 -9.54 5.63 -17.07
CA ILE A 8 -10.30 5.17 -15.90
C ILE A 8 -10.42 6.38 -14.97
N LYS A 9 -11.62 6.97 -14.91
CA LYS A 9 -11.97 7.99 -13.91
C LYS A 9 -12.09 7.28 -12.56
N PHE A 10 -11.12 7.51 -11.68
CA PHE A 10 -11.32 7.28 -10.25
C PHE A 10 -12.17 8.44 -9.73
N ILE A 11 -13.41 8.17 -9.37
CA ILE A 11 -14.30 9.13 -8.72
C ILE A 11 -13.81 9.25 -7.27
N ILE A 12 -13.18 10.38 -6.93
CA ILE A 12 -12.95 10.81 -5.56
C ILE A 12 -14.19 11.63 -5.16
N LEU A 13 -15.25 10.95 -4.72
CA LEU A 13 -16.40 11.66 -4.15
C LEU A 13 -16.19 11.78 -2.64
N SER A 14 -15.61 12.91 -2.21
CA SER A 14 -15.68 13.35 -0.82
C SER A 14 -17.00 14.10 -0.61
N SER A 15 -18.11 13.39 -0.43
CA SER A 15 -19.37 13.97 0.03
C SER A 15 -19.76 13.36 1.37
N LEU A 16 -19.69 14.21 2.40
CA LEU A 16 -20.19 13.97 3.74
C LEU A 16 -21.72 13.95 3.67
N ILE A 17 -22.35 12.78 3.73
CA ILE A 17 -23.81 12.67 3.86
C ILE A 17 -24.13 12.29 5.31
N VAL A 18 -24.54 13.29 6.10
CA VAL A 18 -25.22 13.07 7.39
C VAL A 18 -26.71 12.95 7.10
N PHE A 19 -27.24 11.72 7.07
CA PHE A 19 -28.69 11.50 7.01
C PHE A 19 -29.29 11.55 8.43
N VAL A 20 -30.12 12.57 8.67
CA VAL A 20 -31.11 12.56 9.75
C VAL A 20 -32.23 11.64 9.30
N VAL A 21 -32.45 10.55 10.03
CA VAL A 21 -33.56 9.61 9.78
C VAL A 21 -34.85 10.24 10.27
N MET A 22 -35.66 10.79 9.36
CA MET A 22 -37.11 10.93 9.61
C MET A 22 -37.77 9.58 9.35
N ILE A 23 -38.28 8.95 10.40
CA ILE A 23 -39.19 7.82 10.30
C ILE A 23 -40.57 8.41 10.00
N LEU A 24 -40.99 8.37 8.73
CA LEU A 24 -42.41 8.42 8.39
C LEU A 24 -42.89 6.97 8.24
N PRO A 25 -44.00 6.56 8.89
CA PRO A 25 -44.63 5.29 8.59
C PRO A 25 -45.21 5.38 7.17
N LEU A 26 -44.64 4.65 6.23
CA LEU A 26 -45.30 4.38 4.96
C LEU A 26 -46.28 3.23 5.18
N GLU A 27 -47.58 3.53 5.16
CA GLU A 27 -48.58 2.55 4.77
C GLU A 27 -48.31 2.19 3.30
N ILE A 28 -47.86 0.96 3.04
CA ILE A 28 -47.80 0.42 1.69
C ILE A 28 -48.97 -0.53 1.51
N ASP A 29 -49.82 -0.13 0.57
CA ASP A 29 -50.87 -0.90 -0.05
C ASP A 29 -50.30 -2.23 -0.59
N ALA A 30 -50.74 -3.34 -0.02
CA ALA A 30 -50.31 -4.69 -0.41
C ALA A 30 -50.91 -5.05 -1.77
N SER A 31 -50.27 -4.62 -2.86
CA SER A 31 -50.62 -5.01 -4.24
C SER A 31 -49.51 -5.81 -4.93
N GLY A 32 -49.73 -7.12 -5.10
CA GLY A 32 -49.44 -7.84 -6.36
C GLY A 32 -48.05 -8.39 -6.68
N ILE A 33 -47.06 -8.45 -5.77
CA ILE A 33 -45.75 -9.06 -6.12
C ILE A 33 -45.90 -10.59 -6.29
N THR A 34 -45.51 -11.10 -7.46
CA THR A 34 -45.48 -12.54 -7.74
C THR A 34 -44.05 -13.00 -7.99
N TYR A 35 -43.61 -13.99 -7.22
CA TYR A 35 -42.35 -14.70 -7.38
C TYR A 35 -42.58 -16.01 -8.12
N ASN A 36 -41.85 -16.21 -9.21
CA ASN A 36 -41.87 -17.47 -9.97
C ASN A 36 -40.54 -18.20 -9.86
N VAL A 37 -40.59 -19.48 -9.53
CA VAL A 37 -39.43 -20.36 -9.37
C VAL A 37 -39.22 -21.21 -10.62
N TYR A 38 -37.99 -21.26 -11.09
CA TYR A 38 -37.58 -22.07 -12.25
C TYR A 38 -36.34 -22.89 -11.93
N ASN A 39 -36.10 -23.95 -12.70
CA ASN A 39 -34.83 -24.67 -12.70
C ASN A 39 -34.24 -24.59 -14.11
N LEU A 40 -33.17 -23.82 -14.25
CA LEU A 40 -32.57 -23.53 -15.54
C LEU A 40 -31.94 -24.77 -16.16
N LYS A 41 -32.00 -24.84 -17.50
CA LYS A 41 -31.39 -25.90 -18.29
C LYS A 41 -30.64 -25.32 -19.48
N ILE A 42 -29.68 -26.08 -19.99
CA ILE A 42 -29.00 -25.75 -21.25
C ILE A 42 -29.73 -26.46 -22.38
N GLU A 43 -30.09 -25.70 -23.41
CA GLU A 43 -30.62 -26.22 -24.67
C GLU A 43 -29.78 -25.63 -25.81
N GLY A 44 -28.94 -26.47 -26.42
CA GLY A 44 -27.99 -26.02 -27.43
C GLY A 44 -26.93 -25.08 -26.83
N LYS A 45 -26.94 -23.82 -27.26
CA LYS A 45 -26.02 -22.77 -26.79
C LYS A 45 -26.68 -21.76 -25.85
N ASP A 46 -27.93 -22.00 -25.47
CA ASP A 46 -28.74 -21.09 -24.68
C ASP A 46 -29.10 -21.70 -23.32
N VAL A 47 -29.40 -20.83 -22.37
CA VAL A 47 -29.99 -21.21 -21.08
C VAL A 47 -31.47 -20.87 -21.11
N VAL A 48 -32.32 -21.88 -20.87
CA VAL A 48 -33.78 -21.75 -20.86
C VAL A 48 -34.35 -21.90 -19.46
N PHE A 49 -35.45 -21.20 -19.18
CA PHE A 49 -36.10 -21.20 -17.86
C PHE A 49 -36.99 -22.43 -17.65
N GLY A 50 -37.52 -23.00 -18.74
CA GLY A 50 -38.51 -24.08 -18.66
C GLY A 50 -39.84 -23.61 -18.05
N LYS A 51 -40.62 -24.56 -17.51
CA LYS A 51 -41.90 -24.29 -16.87
C LYS A 51 -41.70 -23.79 -15.43
N SER A 52 -42.52 -22.83 -15.00
CA SER A 52 -42.56 -22.40 -13.60
C SER A 52 -42.92 -23.57 -12.67
N LEU A 53 -42.09 -23.78 -11.65
CA LEU A 53 -42.21 -24.83 -10.65
C LEU A 53 -43.11 -24.41 -9.49
N LEU A 54 -43.09 -23.12 -9.17
CA LEU A 54 -43.92 -22.49 -8.13
C LEU A 54 -44.17 -21.03 -8.51
N SER A 55 -45.39 -20.57 -8.29
CA SER A 55 -45.77 -19.15 -8.35
C SER A 55 -46.38 -18.77 -7.00
N THR A 56 -45.84 -17.76 -6.33
CA THR A 56 -46.27 -17.37 -4.98
C THR A 56 -45.98 -15.90 -4.71
N SER A 57 -46.71 -15.27 -3.79
CA SER A 57 -46.41 -13.93 -3.29
C SER A 57 -45.46 -13.92 -2.09
N ASN A 58 -45.08 -15.09 -1.56
CA ASN A 58 -44.20 -15.21 -0.41
C ASN A 58 -42.77 -15.58 -0.85
N PHE A 59 -41.81 -14.69 -0.64
CA PHE A 59 -40.44 -14.90 -1.08
C PHE A 59 -39.75 -16.08 -0.38
N GLU A 60 -40.01 -16.32 0.91
CA GLU A 60 -39.41 -17.43 1.65
C GLU A 60 -39.89 -18.80 1.12
N ASN A 61 -41.16 -18.91 0.73
CA ASN A 61 -41.67 -20.11 0.05
C ASN A 61 -41.00 -20.31 -1.32
N ALA A 62 -40.84 -19.23 -2.09
CA ALA A 62 -40.12 -19.28 -3.37
C ALA A 62 -38.65 -19.69 -3.18
N LYS A 63 -37.98 -19.18 -2.14
CA LYS A 63 -36.60 -19.51 -1.77
C LYS A 63 -36.45 -20.97 -1.33
N ALA A 64 -37.38 -21.48 -0.53
CA ALA A 64 -37.39 -22.88 -0.12
C ALA A 64 -37.56 -23.83 -1.31
N GLU A 65 -38.42 -23.50 -2.28
CA GLU A 65 -38.56 -24.27 -3.52
C GLU A 65 -37.32 -24.14 -4.42
N MET A 66 -36.79 -22.93 -4.61
CA MET A 66 -35.59 -22.66 -5.42
C MET A 66 -34.41 -23.52 -4.95
N LYS A 67 -34.15 -23.57 -3.63
CA LYS A 67 -33.02 -24.30 -3.03
C LYS A 67 -33.06 -25.82 -3.25
N LYS A 68 -34.18 -26.40 -3.71
CA LYS A 68 -34.27 -27.82 -4.08
C LYS A 68 -33.54 -28.15 -5.39
N TYR A 69 -33.21 -27.14 -6.19
CA TYR A 69 -32.62 -27.32 -7.52
C TYR A 69 -31.26 -26.63 -7.64
N PRO A 70 -30.24 -27.29 -8.22
CA PRO A 70 -28.89 -26.72 -8.34
C PRO A 70 -28.84 -25.48 -9.24
N ASN A 71 -29.70 -25.41 -10.26
CA ASN A 71 -29.86 -24.25 -11.14
C ASN A 71 -31.20 -23.52 -10.88
N GLY A 72 -31.67 -23.59 -9.64
CA GLY A 72 -32.87 -22.90 -9.20
C GLY A 72 -32.71 -21.38 -9.28
N ILE A 73 -33.74 -20.69 -9.76
CA ILE A 73 -33.83 -19.23 -9.72
C ILE A 73 -35.21 -18.77 -9.26
N ILE A 74 -35.28 -17.55 -8.75
CA ILE A 74 -36.53 -16.81 -8.52
C ILE A 74 -36.54 -15.60 -9.43
N THR A 75 -37.68 -15.37 -10.07
CA THR A 75 -37.94 -14.15 -10.84
C THR A 75 -39.05 -13.33 -10.19
N SER A 76 -39.02 -12.02 -10.38
CA SER A 76 -40.09 -11.11 -9.99
C SER A 76 -40.40 -10.14 -11.14
N SER A 77 -41.68 -9.93 -11.44
CA SER A 77 -42.12 -8.97 -12.47
C SER A 77 -41.62 -7.55 -12.20
N ASN A 78 -41.43 -7.20 -10.93
CA ASN A 78 -40.99 -5.88 -10.49
C ASN A 78 -39.47 -5.69 -10.60
N SER A 79 -38.71 -6.76 -10.85
CA SER A 79 -37.26 -6.64 -11.01
C SER A 79 -36.92 -5.75 -12.20
N PRO A 80 -35.99 -4.78 -12.02
CA PRO A 80 -35.56 -3.95 -13.13
C PRO A 80 -34.61 -4.69 -14.09
N SER A 81 -33.99 -5.79 -13.64
CA SER A 81 -33.11 -6.65 -14.46
C SER A 81 -33.81 -7.16 -15.72
N PRO A 82 -33.11 -7.30 -16.87
CA PRO A 82 -33.70 -7.81 -18.12
C PRO A 82 -34.30 -9.20 -17.96
N LEU A 83 -33.60 -10.08 -17.24
CA LEU A 83 -34.02 -11.46 -17.00
C LEU A 83 -34.96 -11.63 -15.80
N LYS A 84 -35.26 -10.55 -15.09
CA LYS A 84 -36.14 -10.53 -13.91
C LYS A 84 -35.69 -11.41 -12.74
N ILE A 85 -34.49 -11.97 -12.80
CA ILE A 85 -33.93 -12.82 -11.75
C ILE A 85 -33.65 -11.96 -10.52
N VAL A 86 -34.10 -12.42 -9.35
CA VAL A 86 -33.89 -11.76 -8.06
C VAL A 86 -33.16 -12.65 -7.05
N ALA A 87 -33.08 -13.96 -7.31
CA ALA A 87 -32.29 -14.90 -6.54
C ALA A 87 -31.91 -16.12 -7.38
N ALA A 88 -30.82 -16.79 -7.02
CA ALA A 88 -30.38 -18.05 -7.60
C ALA A 88 -29.83 -18.98 -6.51
N THR A 89 -29.99 -20.31 -6.67
CA THR A 89 -29.40 -21.31 -5.77
C THR A 89 -27.87 -21.22 -5.77
N ARG A 90 -27.29 -21.11 -6.97
CA ARG A 90 -25.87 -20.88 -7.21
C ARG A 90 -25.73 -19.71 -8.17
N GLY A 91 -25.00 -18.68 -7.78
CA GLY A 91 -24.81 -17.51 -8.62
C GLY A 91 -23.92 -16.45 -8.01
N GLN A 92 -23.63 -15.44 -8.82
CA GLN A 92 -22.98 -14.21 -8.41
C GLN A 92 -23.91 -13.03 -8.68
N ALA A 93 -23.54 -11.86 -8.19
CA ALA A 93 -24.22 -10.61 -8.52
C ALA A 93 -23.24 -9.67 -9.21
N GLN A 94 -23.70 -8.94 -10.21
CA GLN A 94 -22.97 -7.80 -10.79
C GLN A 94 -23.54 -6.50 -10.22
N SER A 95 -22.69 -5.57 -9.81
CA SER A 95 -23.12 -4.24 -9.40
C SER A 95 -23.68 -3.43 -10.57
N PHE A 96 -24.84 -2.80 -10.38
CA PHE A 96 -25.47 -1.94 -11.38
C PHE A 96 -26.26 -0.79 -10.71
N PRO A 97 -25.56 0.17 -10.09
CA PRO A 97 -26.15 1.22 -9.24
C PRO A 97 -26.96 2.28 -9.99
N TYR A 98 -26.92 2.27 -11.32
CA TYR A 98 -27.62 3.21 -12.18
C TYR A 98 -29.15 3.08 -12.13
N ARG A 99 -29.68 1.99 -11.57
CA ARG A 99 -31.12 1.81 -11.36
C ARG A 99 -31.52 2.42 -10.03
N GLU A 100 -32.75 2.92 -9.97
CA GLU A 100 -33.36 3.29 -8.69
C GLU A 100 -33.64 2.03 -7.87
N GLY A 101 -33.36 2.12 -6.56
CA GLY A 101 -33.69 1.08 -5.58
C GLY A 101 -34.26 1.75 -4.34
N LYS A 102 -33.87 1.29 -3.15
CA LYS A 102 -34.19 1.99 -1.89
C LYS A 102 -33.71 3.45 -1.88
N HIS A 103 -32.54 3.68 -2.46
CA HIS A 103 -31.91 4.99 -2.55
C HIS A 103 -31.86 5.40 -4.02
N GLU A 104 -31.74 6.71 -4.25
CA GLU A 104 -31.60 7.29 -5.60
C GLU A 104 -30.49 6.58 -6.40
N ALA A 105 -30.66 6.51 -7.71
CA ALA A 105 -29.63 5.98 -8.60
C ALA A 105 -28.32 6.76 -8.39
N ASP A 106 -27.18 6.09 -8.53
CA ASP A 106 -25.84 6.68 -8.36
C ASP A 106 -24.83 5.95 -9.26
N ASP A 107 -23.61 6.47 -9.38
CA ASP A 107 -22.48 5.82 -10.05
C ASP A 107 -21.81 4.75 -9.17
N ILE A 108 -22.21 4.67 -7.90
CA ILE A 108 -21.72 3.73 -6.89
C ILE A 108 -22.86 2.89 -6.26
N LEU A 109 -22.56 1.63 -6.00
CA LEU A 109 -23.35 0.71 -5.19
C LEU A 109 -22.84 0.73 -3.76
N LEU A 110 -23.69 1.18 -2.83
CA LEU A 110 -23.43 1.10 -1.40
C LEU A 110 -23.63 -0.34 -0.90
N ILE A 111 -22.73 -0.79 -0.02
CA ILE A 111 -22.80 -2.08 0.67
C ILE A 111 -23.11 -1.79 2.14
N TYR A 112 -24.17 -2.40 2.66
CA TYR A 112 -24.72 -2.09 3.99
C TYR A 112 -24.37 -3.13 5.04
N SER A 113 -24.30 -2.71 6.30
CA SER A 113 -24.08 -3.59 7.46
C SER A 113 -25.30 -4.45 7.82
N ASP A 114 -26.50 -4.04 7.38
CA ASP A 114 -27.74 -4.68 7.76
C ASP A 114 -28.75 -4.78 6.61
N LYS A 115 -29.66 -5.76 6.70
CA LYS A 115 -30.65 -6.07 5.67
C LYS A 115 -31.63 -4.92 5.39
N ARG A 116 -31.86 -4.03 6.36
CA ARG A 116 -32.73 -2.86 6.14
C ARG A 116 -32.04 -1.82 5.28
N LEU A 117 -30.75 -1.96 4.98
CA LEU A 117 -29.94 -1.01 4.20
C LEU A 117 -29.91 0.37 4.88
N SER A 118 -29.58 0.37 6.18
CA SER A 118 -29.65 1.57 7.03
C SER A 118 -28.30 2.25 7.24
N SER A 119 -27.20 1.49 7.26
CA SER A 119 -25.85 2.03 7.43
C SER A 119 -24.86 1.32 6.51
N ASP A 120 -24.22 2.09 5.63
CA ASP A 120 -23.22 1.62 4.69
C ASP A 120 -21.86 1.37 5.36
N ILE A 121 -21.19 0.30 4.92
CA ILE A 121 -19.85 -0.07 5.36
C ILE A 121 -18.79 0.29 4.32
N THR A 122 -19.14 0.26 3.03
CA THR A 122 -18.27 0.61 1.90
C THR A 122 -19.12 0.77 0.64
N TYR A 123 -18.48 1.00 -0.50
CA TYR A 123 -19.10 1.26 -1.79
C TYR A 123 -18.23 0.73 -2.94
N ILE A 124 -18.84 0.35 -4.05
CA ILE A 124 -18.17 -0.09 -5.28
C ILE A 124 -18.83 0.53 -6.52
N PRO A 125 -18.15 0.72 -7.66
CA PRO A 125 -18.82 1.23 -8.85
C PRO A 125 -19.59 0.11 -9.56
N ALA A 126 -20.24 0.45 -10.68
CA ALA A 126 -20.90 -0.52 -11.55
C ALA A 126 -19.96 -1.60 -12.11
N HIS A 127 -20.54 -2.70 -12.57
CA HIS A 127 -19.91 -3.77 -13.33
C HIS A 127 -18.82 -4.57 -12.61
N TYR A 128 -18.87 -4.67 -11.29
CA TYR A 128 -18.04 -5.59 -10.52
C TYR A 128 -18.85 -6.82 -10.10
N MET A 129 -18.22 -7.99 -10.20
CA MET A 129 -18.78 -9.23 -9.69
C MET A 129 -18.68 -9.27 -8.16
N MET A 130 -19.67 -9.88 -7.53
CA MET A 130 -19.77 -10.08 -6.10
C MET A 130 -20.21 -11.51 -5.83
N TYR A 131 -19.61 -12.15 -4.84
CA TYR A 131 -20.12 -13.44 -4.35
C TYR A 131 -21.42 -13.19 -3.60
N VAL A 132 -22.37 -14.12 -3.74
CA VAL A 132 -23.67 -14.03 -3.07
C VAL A 132 -23.83 -15.24 -2.15
N TYR A 133 -24.21 -14.97 -0.90
CA TYR A 133 -24.39 -16.01 0.12
C TYR A 133 -25.85 -16.37 0.37
N ASP A 134 -26.75 -15.37 0.39
CA ASP A 134 -28.18 -15.59 0.58
C ASP A 134 -29.01 -14.38 0.13
N TYR A 135 -30.33 -14.56 0.11
CA TYR A 135 -31.30 -13.53 -0.26
C TYR A 135 -32.41 -13.42 0.78
N PHE A 136 -32.93 -12.20 0.95
CA PHE A 136 -33.95 -11.86 1.94
C PHE A 136 -34.98 -10.91 1.36
N GLU A 137 -36.24 -11.06 1.76
CA GLU A 137 -37.26 -10.03 1.57
C GLU A 137 -37.27 -9.11 2.81
N GLU A 138 -37.08 -7.81 2.62
CA GLU A 138 -37.02 -6.83 3.70
C GLU A 138 -37.73 -5.54 3.27
N GLY A 139 -38.86 -5.22 3.92
CA GLY A 139 -39.64 -4.01 3.61
C GLY A 139 -40.10 -3.92 2.14
N GLY A 140 -40.55 -5.03 1.56
CA GLY A 140 -41.10 -5.08 0.19
C GLY A 140 -40.09 -5.13 -0.95
N ARG A 141 -38.79 -5.32 -0.65
CA ARG A 141 -37.71 -5.48 -1.64
C ARG A 141 -36.88 -6.72 -1.34
N ILE A 142 -36.13 -7.16 -2.35
CA ILE A 142 -35.14 -8.24 -2.19
C ILE A 142 -33.76 -7.65 -1.93
N VAL A 143 -33.08 -8.22 -0.94
CA VAL A 143 -31.74 -7.85 -0.49
C VAL A 143 -30.84 -9.08 -0.57
N ALA A 144 -29.61 -8.92 -1.05
CA ALA A 144 -28.62 -9.99 -1.13
C ALA A 144 -27.50 -9.79 -0.08
N ASP A 145 -27.12 -10.86 0.63
CA ASP A 145 -25.85 -10.93 1.39
C ASP A 145 -24.74 -11.24 0.40
N ILE A 146 -23.79 -10.31 0.27
CA ILE A 146 -22.73 -10.36 -0.72
C ILE A 146 -21.36 -10.16 -0.09
N GLU A 147 -20.32 -10.56 -0.80
CA GLU A 147 -18.93 -10.19 -0.47
C GLU A 147 -18.13 -9.91 -1.75
N VAL A 148 -17.31 -8.87 -1.67
CA VAL A 148 -16.39 -8.47 -2.72
C VAL A 148 -15.13 -7.91 -2.08
N GLN A 149 -13.98 -8.53 -2.38
CA GLN A 149 -12.69 -8.17 -1.78
C GLN A 149 -12.77 -8.00 -0.25
N GLY A 150 -13.49 -8.91 0.42
CA GLY A 150 -13.68 -8.97 1.87
C GLY A 150 -14.75 -8.02 2.42
N GLY A 151 -15.24 -7.07 1.62
CA GLY A 151 -16.36 -6.22 1.99
C GLY A 151 -17.66 -7.02 1.99
N ARG A 152 -17.96 -7.69 3.10
CA ARG A 152 -19.18 -8.48 3.27
C ARG A 152 -20.30 -7.65 3.87
N GLY A 153 -21.46 -7.65 3.22
CA GLY A 153 -22.63 -6.91 3.66
C GLY A 153 -23.82 -7.13 2.75
N TYR A 154 -24.76 -6.20 2.78
CA TYR A 154 -26.04 -6.32 2.09
C TYR A 154 -26.19 -5.29 0.98
N VAL A 155 -26.78 -5.68 -0.14
CA VAL A 155 -27.08 -4.78 -1.27
C VAL A 155 -28.53 -4.94 -1.72
N ASP A 156 -29.11 -3.86 -2.25
CA ASP A 156 -30.42 -3.89 -2.89
C ASP A 156 -30.34 -4.63 -4.22
N VAL A 157 -31.11 -5.71 -4.39
CA VAL A 157 -31.11 -6.49 -5.63
C VAL A 157 -31.58 -5.67 -6.83
N ALA A 158 -32.41 -4.63 -6.63
CA ALA A 158 -32.81 -3.72 -7.71
C ALA A 158 -31.61 -3.02 -8.38
N LYS A 159 -30.52 -2.82 -7.63
CA LYS A 159 -29.26 -2.19 -8.08
C LYS A 159 -28.18 -3.22 -8.47
N THR A 160 -28.59 -4.45 -8.75
CA THR A 160 -27.70 -5.52 -9.18
C THR A 160 -28.32 -6.33 -10.31
N ASP A 161 -27.50 -7.11 -11.01
CA ASP A 161 -27.98 -8.21 -11.82
C ASP A 161 -27.51 -9.54 -11.21
N ILE A 162 -28.45 -10.42 -10.89
CA ILE A 162 -28.16 -11.77 -10.39
C ILE A 162 -27.83 -12.68 -11.58
N ILE A 163 -26.66 -13.30 -11.53
CA ILE A 163 -26.09 -14.13 -12.60
C ILE A 163 -26.00 -15.57 -12.09
N PRO A 164 -26.90 -16.47 -12.52
CA PRO A 164 -26.84 -17.88 -12.16
C PRO A 164 -25.56 -18.55 -12.66
N MET A 165 -24.99 -19.45 -11.84
CA MET A 165 -23.70 -20.07 -12.09
C MET A 165 -23.64 -20.88 -13.40
N ILE A 166 -24.79 -21.41 -13.86
CA ILE A 166 -24.92 -22.13 -15.13
C ILE A 166 -24.44 -21.30 -16.34
N TYR A 167 -24.59 -19.97 -16.32
CA TYR A 167 -24.07 -19.09 -17.39
C TYR A 167 -22.55 -18.98 -17.34
N ILE A 168 -21.98 -18.85 -16.13
CA ILE A 168 -20.54 -18.69 -15.90
C ILE A 168 -19.79 -19.99 -16.23
N GLU A 169 -20.28 -21.13 -15.74
CA GLU A 169 -19.64 -22.44 -15.91
C GLU A 169 -19.59 -22.90 -17.36
N ASN A 170 -20.58 -22.49 -18.16
CA ASN A 170 -20.72 -22.91 -19.56
C ASN A 170 -20.32 -21.82 -20.55
N GLY A 171 -19.87 -20.65 -20.07
CA GLY A 171 -19.48 -19.54 -20.94
C GLY A 171 -20.61 -19.05 -21.85
N ILE A 172 -21.85 -19.07 -21.36
CA ILE A 172 -23.04 -18.68 -22.11
C ILE A 172 -23.32 -17.20 -21.91
N SER A 173 -23.63 -16.49 -22.99
CA SER A 173 -23.96 -15.07 -22.94
C SER A 173 -25.26 -14.83 -22.15
N ILE A 174 -25.27 -13.78 -21.34
CA ILE A 174 -26.41 -13.35 -20.52
C ILE A 174 -26.72 -11.88 -20.78
N SER A 175 -28.00 -11.51 -20.71
CA SER A 175 -28.47 -10.12 -20.89
C SER A 175 -28.60 -9.40 -19.55
N LEU A 176 -27.82 -8.34 -19.35
CA LEU A 176 -27.69 -7.57 -18.10
C LEU A 176 -27.95 -6.08 -18.36
N GLY A 177 -27.94 -5.25 -17.30
CA GLY A 177 -28.10 -3.81 -17.39
C GLY A 177 -29.50 -3.34 -17.82
N GLY A 178 -29.61 -2.14 -18.39
CA GLY A 178 -30.90 -1.55 -18.74
C GLY A 178 -31.68 -0.97 -17.55
N LYS A 179 -32.73 -0.19 -17.88
CA LYS A 179 -33.55 0.59 -16.94
C LYS A 179 -32.76 1.54 -16.02
N ALA A 180 -31.60 2.02 -16.48
CA ALA A 180 -30.84 3.04 -15.79
C ALA A 180 -31.58 4.39 -15.75
N VAL A 181 -31.39 5.15 -14.68
CA VAL A 181 -31.97 6.49 -14.47
C VAL A 181 -30.97 7.60 -14.83
N ILE A 182 -29.71 7.51 -14.39
CA ILE A 182 -28.71 8.59 -14.56
C ILE A 182 -28.23 8.75 -16.01
N ASP A 183 -27.93 7.64 -16.69
CA ASP A 183 -27.58 7.68 -18.12
C ASP A 183 -28.22 6.50 -18.85
N PRO A 184 -29.50 6.61 -19.22
CA PRO A 184 -30.23 5.56 -19.92
C PRO A 184 -29.67 5.28 -21.32
N SER A 185 -28.93 6.22 -21.90
CA SER A 185 -28.46 6.16 -23.28
C SER A 185 -27.29 5.19 -23.45
N ILE A 186 -26.37 5.17 -22.47
CA ILE A 186 -25.21 4.26 -22.44
C ILE A 186 -25.49 2.99 -21.64
N ASN A 187 -26.33 3.05 -20.60
CA ASN A 187 -26.59 1.92 -19.69
C ASN A 187 -27.81 1.08 -20.11
N LYS A 188 -27.93 0.82 -21.42
CA LYS A 188 -28.98 -0.03 -22.01
C LYS A 188 -28.78 -1.50 -21.64
N VAL A 189 -29.72 -2.36 -22.02
CA VAL A 189 -29.52 -3.80 -21.93
C VAL A 189 -28.34 -4.18 -22.82
N TYR A 190 -27.41 -4.97 -22.28
CA TYR A 190 -26.25 -5.48 -23.00
C TYR A 190 -26.08 -6.97 -22.78
N SER A 191 -25.45 -7.64 -23.75
CA SER A 191 -25.13 -9.06 -23.68
C SER A 191 -23.64 -9.25 -23.43
N VAL A 192 -23.31 -10.13 -22.49
CA VAL A 192 -21.92 -10.43 -22.10
C VAL A 192 -21.78 -11.90 -21.70
N VAL A 193 -20.61 -12.49 -21.93
CA VAL A 193 -20.24 -13.76 -21.30
C VAL A 193 -19.72 -13.45 -19.91
N PRO A 194 -20.45 -13.82 -18.83
CA PRO A 194 -20.05 -13.49 -17.49
C PRO A 194 -18.86 -14.38 -17.08
N HIS A 195 -17.94 -13.80 -16.33
CA HIS A 195 -16.79 -14.52 -15.80
C HIS A 195 -16.65 -14.19 -14.31
N GLN A 196 -16.49 -15.23 -13.51
CA GLN A 196 -16.09 -15.10 -12.13
C GLN A 196 -14.58 -14.82 -12.06
N GLU A 197 -14.19 -13.96 -11.12
CA GLU A 197 -12.80 -13.65 -10.82
C GLU A 197 -12.00 -14.90 -10.44
N GLU A 198 -10.75 -14.95 -10.89
CA GLU A 198 -9.87 -16.10 -10.71
C GLU A 198 -8.51 -15.65 -10.18
N TYR A 199 -7.93 -16.43 -9.29
CA TYR A 199 -6.56 -16.29 -8.83
C TYR A 199 -5.72 -17.40 -9.43
N ARG A 200 -4.52 -17.09 -9.91
CA ARG A 200 -3.61 -18.05 -10.53
C ARG A 200 -2.23 -17.94 -9.94
N VAL A 201 -1.58 -19.09 -9.79
CA VAL A 201 -0.19 -19.17 -9.37
C VAL A 201 0.68 -19.51 -10.56
N THR A 202 1.70 -18.69 -10.81
CA THR A 202 2.65 -18.90 -11.91
C THR A 202 4.08 -18.96 -11.39
N LYS A 203 4.95 -19.70 -12.08
CA LYS A 203 6.38 -19.76 -11.75
C LYS A 203 7.09 -18.55 -12.32
N SER A 204 7.91 -17.87 -11.50
CA SER A 204 8.61 -16.64 -11.87
C SER A 204 10.02 -16.63 -11.29
N GLY A 205 10.98 -17.14 -12.06
CA GLY A 205 12.34 -17.37 -11.54
C GLY A 205 12.32 -18.37 -10.38
N SER A 206 12.86 -17.96 -9.22
CA SER A 206 12.91 -18.80 -8.01
C SER A 206 11.59 -18.83 -7.24
N VAL A 207 10.72 -17.84 -7.39
CA VAL A 207 9.49 -17.71 -6.60
C VAL A 207 8.25 -18.14 -7.39
N ASN A 208 7.17 -18.44 -6.68
CA ASN A 208 5.84 -18.61 -7.25
C ASN A 208 5.09 -17.30 -7.02
N GLU A 209 4.46 -16.75 -8.06
CA GLU A 209 3.73 -15.49 -7.97
C GLU A 209 2.23 -15.75 -8.00
N ILE A 210 1.48 -14.96 -7.24
CA ILE A 210 0.02 -14.96 -7.30
C ILE A 210 -0.49 -13.75 -8.07
N SER A 211 -1.41 -14.01 -9.00
CA SER A 211 -2.11 -12.98 -9.77
C SER A 211 -3.62 -13.12 -9.65
N VAL A 212 -4.32 -11.99 -9.62
CA VAL A 212 -5.78 -11.94 -9.77
C VAL A 212 -6.13 -11.58 -11.21
N HIS A 213 -7.15 -12.27 -11.74
CA HIS A 213 -7.70 -12.12 -13.08
C HIS A 213 -9.15 -11.65 -12.95
N LEU A 214 -9.36 -10.35 -13.15
CA LEU A 214 -10.63 -9.67 -13.08
C LEU A 214 -11.21 -9.47 -14.48
N ILE A 215 -12.49 -9.76 -14.64
CA ILE A 215 -13.26 -9.44 -15.84
C ILE A 215 -14.51 -8.68 -15.40
N ARG A 216 -14.65 -7.42 -15.85
CA ARG A 216 -15.87 -6.64 -15.63
C ARG A 216 -16.89 -7.03 -16.69
N PRO A 217 -18.10 -7.50 -16.33
CA PRO A 217 -19.09 -7.98 -17.30
C PRO A 217 -19.80 -6.82 -18.03
N TYR A 218 -19.07 -6.03 -18.83
CA TYR A 218 -19.64 -4.96 -19.65
C TYR A 218 -18.85 -4.83 -20.96
N PRO A 219 -19.52 -4.63 -22.12
CA PRO A 219 -18.84 -4.48 -23.40
C PRO A 219 -17.78 -3.38 -23.40
N GLY A 220 -16.58 -3.70 -23.88
CA GLY A 220 -15.49 -2.74 -24.01
C GLY A 220 -14.73 -2.42 -22.71
N LEU A 221 -15.05 -3.04 -21.57
CA LEU A 221 -14.19 -2.96 -20.39
C LEU A 221 -13.00 -3.90 -20.49
N ALA A 222 -11.88 -3.47 -19.92
CA ALA A 222 -10.63 -4.22 -19.93
C ALA A 222 -10.69 -5.45 -19.00
N ARG A 223 -10.04 -6.54 -19.44
CA ARG A 223 -9.60 -7.63 -18.55
C ARG A 223 -8.38 -7.14 -17.79
N VAL A 224 -8.37 -7.33 -16.47
CA VAL A 224 -7.29 -6.84 -15.61
C VAL A 224 -6.59 -8.04 -14.98
N ASN A 225 -5.28 -8.14 -15.20
CA ASN A 225 -4.44 -9.14 -14.57
C ASN A 225 -3.42 -8.41 -13.69
N LEU A 226 -3.43 -8.69 -12.39
CA LEU A 226 -2.53 -8.04 -11.43
C LEU A 226 -1.73 -9.11 -10.69
N THR A 227 -0.42 -9.16 -10.89
CA THR A 227 0.49 -9.91 -10.03
C THR A 227 0.84 -9.05 -8.82
N TYR A 228 0.55 -9.54 -7.61
CA TYR A 228 0.55 -8.69 -6.41
C TYR A 228 1.28 -9.28 -5.21
N GLY A 229 1.98 -10.41 -5.38
CA GLY A 229 2.79 -11.00 -4.32
C GLY A 229 3.36 -12.36 -4.70
N ILE A 230 4.15 -12.89 -3.77
CA ILE A 230 4.64 -14.27 -3.80
C ILE A 230 3.54 -15.17 -3.22
N ALA A 231 3.18 -16.21 -3.98
CA ALA A 231 2.18 -17.18 -3.57
C ALA A 231 2.67 -17.99 -2.36
N PRO A 232 1.79 -18.30 -1.40
CA PRO A 232 2.10 -19.22 -0.31
C PRO A 232 2.19 -20.66 -0.84
N ASP A 233 2.95 -21.52 -0.15
CA ASP A 233 3.24 -22.89 -0.60
C ASP A 233 1.99 -23.77 -0.81
N PHE A 234 0.89 -23.49 -0.10
CA PHE A 234 -0.36 -24.23 -0.24
C PHE A 234 -1.14 -23.90 -1.52
N LEU A 235 -0.72 -22.89 -2.29
CA LEU A 235 -1.27 -22.58 -3.60
C LEU A 235 -0.29 -23.06 -4.69
N GLU A 236 -0.69 -24.11 -5.41
CA GLU A 236 0.14 -24.80 -6.37
C GLU A 236 0.18 -24.08 -7.73
N VAL A 237 1.35 -24.09 -8.36
CA VAL A 237 1.58 -23.53 -9.69
C VAL A 237 0.66 -24.19 -10.73
N GLY A 238 0.06 -23.38 -11.60
CA GLY A 238 -0.77 -23.86 -12.70
C GLY A 238 -2.23 -24.17 -12.32
N LYS A 239 -2.60 -24.06 -11.04
CA LYS A 239 -4.00 -24.17 -10.59
C LYS A 239 -4.71 -22.81 -10.59
N THR A 240 -6.03 -22.88 -10.73
CA THR A 240 -6.95 -21.74 -10.58
C THR A 240 -7.61 -21.83 -9.21
N TYR A 241 -7.73 -20.69 -8.55
CA TYR A 241 -8.37 -20.54 -7.25
C TYR A 241 -9.42 -19.44 -7.27
N TYR A 242 -10.35 -19.51 -6.32
CA TYR A 242 -11.39 -18.51 -6.09
C TYR A 242 -11.24 -17.95 -4.68
N SER A 243 -11.50 -16.65 -4.51
CA SER A 243 -11.39 -16.01 -3.21
C SER A 243 -12.29 -14.78 -3.16
N PRO A 244 -13.23 -14.70 -2.19
CA PRO A 244 -14.06 -13.51 -2.02
C PRO A 244 -13.33 -12.33 -1.38
N ASP A 245 -12.15 -12.55 -0.80
CA ASP A 245 -11.42 -11.55 -0.01
C ASP A 245 -9.94 -11.40 -0.35
N GLY A 246 -9.40 -12.26 -1.22
CA GLY A 246 -7.98 -12.35 -1.51
C GLY A 246 -7.14 -12.94 -0.37
N ILE A 247 -7.79 -13.54 0.64
CA ILE A 247 -7.18 -14.08 1.87
C ILE A 247 -7.47 -15.58 2.00
N ARG A 248 -8.74 -15.97 1.86
CA ARG A 248 -9.22 -17.35 1.91
C ARG A 248 -9.39 -17.85 0.48
N PHE A 249 -8.65 -18.89 0.12
CA PHE A 249 -8.65 -19.44 -1.23
C PHE A 249 -9.42 -20.76 -1.29
N TYR A 250 -10.03 -21.03 -2.43
CA TYR A 250 -10.84 -22.22 -2.69
C TYR A 250 -10.52 -22.79 -4.07
N THR A 251 -10.62 -24.12 -4.21
CA THR A 251 -10.40 -24.81 -5.49
C THR A 251 -11.66 -24.91 -6.36
N ASP A 252 -12.81 -24.54 -5.82
CA ASP A 252 -14.11 -24.58 -6.47
C ASP A 252 -14.82 -23.22 -6.43
N ARG A 253 -15.70 -23.01 -7.42
CA ARG A 253 -16.44 -21.75 -7.62
C ARG A 253 -17.46 -21.44 -6.52
N ASP A 254 -17.91 -22.47 -5.80
CA ASP A 254 -18.93 -22.39 -4.75
C ASP A 254 -18.33 -22.16 -3.34
N LEU A 255 -17.01 -22.04 -3.25
CA LEU A 255 -16.29 -21.79 -1.99
C LEU A 255 -16.49 -22.92 -0.95
N THR A 256 -16.62 -24.17 -1.40
CA THR A 256 -16.83 -25.33 -0.53
C THR A 256 -15.55 -26.09 -0.19
N GLN A 257 -14.52 -25.98 -1.03
CA GLN A 257 -13.23 -26.67 -0.91
C GLN A 257 -12.11 -25.67 -0.68
N ARG A 258 -11.81 -25.40 0.58
CA ARG A 258 -10.75 -24.46 0.97
C ARG A 258 -9.38 -25.00 0.55
N ALA A 259 -8.59 -24.14 -0.10
CA ALA A 259 -7.20 -24.41 -0.45
C ALA A 259 -6.30 -24.12 0.76
N GLY A 260 -5.74 -25.18 1.34
CA GLY A 260 -4.96 -25.09 2.57
C GLY A 260 -5.79 -24.73 3.81
N ASN A 261 -5.14 -24.76 4.98
CA ASN A 261 -5.77 -24.43 6.26
C ASN A 261 -5.43 -23.01 6.75
N GLN A 262 -4.55 -22.31 6.04
CA GLN A 262 -4.01 -21.00 6.40
C GLN A 262 -4.66 -19.89 5.58
N ASN A 263 -4.68 -18.69 6.14
CA ASN A 263 -5.03 -17.47 5.43
C ASN A 263 -3.77 -16.90 4.76
N TYR A 264 -3.92 -16.31 3.58
CA TYR A 264 -2.82 -15.64 2.89
C TYR A 264 -3.01 -14.13 2.90
N TYR A 265 -2.07 -13.42 3.52
CA TYR A 265 -2.05 -11.95 3.52
C TYR A 265 -0.91 -11.51 2.61
N SER A 266 -1.20 -11.08 1.38
CA SER A 266 -0.15 -10.56 0.48
C SER A 266 0.59 -9.39 1.12
N TYR A 267 1.91 -9.55 1.27
CA TYR A 267 2.73 -8.69 2.12
C TYR A 267 2.51 -7.20 1.86
N PHE A 268 2.66 -6.72 0.62
CA PHE A 268 2.52 -5.29 0.31
C PHE A 268 1.08 -4.76 0.35
N GLN A 269 0.08 -5.63 0.22
CA GLN A 269 -1.33 -5.24 0.38
C GLN A 269 -1.63 -4.92 1.86
N TRP A 270 -1.02 -5.69 2.76
CA TRP A 270 -1.29 -5.65 4.18
C TRP A 270 -0.22 -4.94 5.02
N LEU A 271 0.90 -4.54 4.40
CA LEU A 271 1.93 -3.71 5.01
C LEU A 271 1.31 -2.39 5.54
N PRO A 272 1.41 -2.10 6.85
CA PRO A 272 0.92 -0.84 7.40
C PRO A 272 1.61 0.36 6.73
N LEU A 273 0.84 1.41 6.44
CA LEU A 273 1.34 2.64 5.83
C LEU A 273 2.40 3.32 6.70
N ARG A 274 2.33 3.14 8.03
CA ARG A 274 3.36 3.53 9.00
C ARG A 274 4.53 2.53 8.99
N SER A 275 5.19 2.40 7.85
CA SER A 275 6.39 1.58 7.64
C SER A 275 7.46 2.35 6.86
N GLY A 276 8.69 1.87 6.88
CA GLY A 276 9.78 2.36 6.05
C GLY A 276 9.94 1.59 4.74
N THR A 277 10.96 1.95 3.98
CA THR A 277 11.37 1.27 2.74
C THR A 277 12.90 1.19 2.69
N ASN A 278 13.41 0.15 2.05
CA ASN A 278 14.81 -0.03 1.72
C ASN A 278 15.16 0.47 0.30
N HIS A 279 14.18 0.98 -0.44
CA HIS A 279 14.38 1.55 -1.77
C HIS A 279 14.90 2.99 -1.72
N LYS A 280 15.79 3.29 -2.65
CA LYS A 280 16.29 4.64 -2.92
C LYS A 280 15.44 5.32 -4.00
N ALA A 281 15.59 6.64 -4.17
CA ALA A 281 14.84 7.41 -5.17
C ALA A 281 15.02 6.85 -6.59
N GLU A 282 16.21 6.31 -6.92
CA GLU A 282 16.48 5.73 -8.24
C GLU A 282 15.54 4.56 -8.58
N ALA A 283 15.06 3.81 -7.59
CA ALA A 283 14.09 2.73 -7.83
C ALA A 283 12.74 3.27 -8.35
N PHE A 284 12.34 4.46 -7.88
CA PHE A 284 11.10 5.13 -8.25
C PHE A 284 11.23 5.69 -9.67
N GLU A 285 12.35 6.36 -9.97
CA GLU A 285 12.70 6.84 -11.31
C GLU A 285 12.75 5.69 -12.32
N ASN A 286 13.39 4.57 -11.96
CA ASN A 286 13.49 3.40 -12.81
C ASN A 286 12.11 2.78 -13.10
N LEU A 287 11.18 2.81 -12.15
CA LEU A 287 9.82 2.34 -12.37
C LEU A 287 9.08 3.20 -13.40
N LEU A 288 9.18 4.54 -13.31
CA LEU A 288 8.57 5.44 -14.31
C LEU A 288 9.14 5.17 -15.70
N LYS A 289 10.46 5.04 -15.82
CA LYS A 289 11.14 4.72 -17.08
C LYS A 289 10.74 3.34 -17.62
N TYR A 290 10.62 2.34 -16.75
CA TYR A 290 10.16 1.00 -17.10
C TYR A 290 8.77 1.02 -17.76
N TYR A 291 7.87 1.89 -17.29
CA TYR A 291 6.56 2.11 -17.89
C TYR A 291 6.55 3.14 -19.03
N GLY A 292 7.72 3.62 -19.47
CA GLY A 292 7.85 4.59 -20.56
C GLY A 292 7.34 5.99 -20.22
N LYS A 293 7.26 6.35 -18.94
CA LYS A 293 6.69 7.61 -18.42
C LYS A 293 7.74 8.71 -18.32
N ASN A 294 8.37 8.99 -19.46
CA ASN A 294 9.43 10.01 -19.57
C ASN A 294 8.91 11.45 -19.47
N ASP A 295 7.60 11.64 -19.61
CA ASP A 295 6.86 12.91 -19.53
C ASP A 295 6.14 13.11 -18.18
N SER A 296 6.40 12.24 -17.20
CA SER A 296 5.83 12.35 -15.86
C SER A 296 6.35 13.58 -15.12
N VAL A 297 5.47 14.33 -14.45
CA VAL A 297 5.91 15.38 -13.52
C VAL A 297 6.65 14.86 -12.29
N MET A 298 6.56 13.56 -12.02
CA MET A 298 7.26 12.95 -10.89
C MET A 298 8.71 12.58 -11.24
N LEU A 299 9.06 12.51 -12.53
CA LEU A 299 10.41 12.16 -12.96
C LEU A 299 11.39 13.28 -12.58
N GLY A 300 12.47 12.94 -11.87
CA GLY A 300 13.42 13.91 -11.28
C GLY A 300 12.99 14.46 -9.92
N GLU A 301 11.73 14.28 -9.54
CA GLU A 301 11.14 14.81 -8.31
C GLU A 301 10.77 13.69 -7.31
N THR A 302 11.14 12.43 -7.60
CA THR A 302 10.76 11.26 -6.76
C THR A 302 11.36 11.30 -5.35
N HIS A 303 12.46 12.03 -5.16
CA HIS A 303 13.10 12.23 -3.86
C HIS A 303 12.14 12.81 -2.80
N HIS A 304 11.14 13.61 -3.22
CA HIS A 304 10.13 14.17 -2.32
C HIS A 304 9.27 13.11 -1.63
N PHE A 305 8.97 11.98 -2.27
CA PHE A 305 8.22 10.89 -1.61
C PHE A 305 8.99 10.35 -0.41
N ILE A 306 10.31 10.24 -0.53
CA ILE A 306 11.17 9.74 0.53
C ILE A 306 11.29 10.78 1.64
N GLU A 307 11.59 12.05 1.29
CA GLU A 307 11.70 13.14 2.26
C GLU A 307 10.43 13.31 3.09
N GLN A 308 9.26 13.38 2.43
CA GLN A 308 7.99 13.56 3.12
C GLN A 308 7.57 12.29 3.87
N GLY A 309 7.86 11.10 3.32
CA GLY A 309 7.58 9.84 4.00
C GLY A 309 8.35 9.72 5.31
N LEU A 310 9.61 10.18 5.34
CA LEU A 310 10.40 10.21 6.55
C LEU A 310 9.93 11.24 7.56
N LYS A 311 9.55 12.43 7.08
CA LYS A 311 9.00 13.49 7.92
C LYS A 311 7.72 13.04 8.62
N TYR A 312 6.79 12.46 7.87
CA TYR A 312 5.48 12.11 8.41
C TYR A 312 5.41 10.69 8.94
N GLY A 313 6.43 9.85 8.75
CA GLY A 313 6.44 8.45 9.15
C GLY A 313 5.49 7.62 8.32
N MET A 314 5.57 7.72 7.00
CA MET A 314 4.77 6.98 6.03
C MET A 314 5.67 6.32 4.99
N ASN A 315 5.25 5.15 4.51
CA ASN A 315 6.00 4.39 3.53
C ASN A 315 6.07 5.16 2.19
N PRO A 316 7.26 5.61 1.76
CA PRO A 316 7.41 6.37 0.53
C PRO A 316 6.92 5.63 -0.71
N VAL A 317 7.17 4.32 -0.78
CA VAL A 317 6.81 3.49 -1.92
C VAL A 317 5.29 3.34 -2.02
N LEU A 318 4.60 3.06 -0.91
CA LEU A 318 3.14 2.95 -0.93
C LEU A 318 2.48 4.26 -1.41
N ILE A 319 2.95 5.42 -0.93
CA ILE A 319 2.42 6.71 -1.36
C ILE A 319 2.78 7.02 -2.81
N PHE A 320 3.98 6.63 -3.28
CA PHE A 320 4.34 6.75 -4.68
C PHE A 320 3.48 5.86 -5.60
N GLN A 321 3.17 4.63 -5.19
CA GLN A 321 2.29 3.76 -5.98
C GLN A 321 0.84 4.25 -5.99
N GLN A 322 0.39 4.84 -4.88
CA GLN A 322 -0.87 5.58 -4.86
C GLN A 322 -0.84 6.74 -5.86
N ALA A 323 0.20 7.59 -5.84
CA ALA A 323 0.34 8.68 -6.82
C ALA A 323 0.34 8.16 -8.27
N ASN A 324 1.05 7.06 -8.56
CA ASN A 324 1.04 6.43 -9.88
C ASN A 324 -0.38 6.03 -10.34
N LEU A 325 -1.20 5.49 -9.44
CA LEU A 325 -2.58 5.13 -9.75
C LEU A 325 -3.47 6.35 -9.96
N GLU A 326 -3.42 7.33 -9.06
CA GLU A 326 -4.31 8.50 -9.09
C GLU A 326 -4.00 9.48 -10.23
N SER A 327 -2.74 9.52 -10.69
CA SER A 327 -2.28 10.48 -11.69
C SER A 327 -1.85 9.87 -13.02
N ALA A 328 -2.14 8.58 -13.24
CA ALA A 328 -1.63 7.83 -14.39
C ALA A 328 -0.11 7.98 -14.56
N TYR A 329 0.63 7.70 -13.48
CA TYR A 329 2.08 7.85 -13.40
C TYR A 329 2.55 9.30 -13.57
N GLY A 330 1.78 10.27 -13.06
CA GLY A 330 2.13 11.70 -13.10
C GLY A 330 1.89 12.38 -14.44
N THR A 331 1.14 11.74 -15.36
CA THR A 331 0.86 12.31 -16.69
C THR A 331 -0.59 12.80 -16.84
N SER A 332 -1.40 12.75 -15.78
CA SER A 332 -2.76 13.29 -15.81
C SER A 332 -2.74 14.82 -15.93
N THR A 333 -3.81 15.39 -16.47
CA THR A 333 -3.96 16.85 -16.61
C THR A 333 -3.78 17.58 -15.27
N TYR A 334 -4.30 17.02 -14.16
CA TYR A 334 -4.15 17.62 -12.84
C TYR A 334 -2.71 17.50 -12.30
N ALA A 335 -2.03 16.38 -12.56
CA ALA A 335 -0.64 16.24 -12.19
C ALA A 335 0.24 17.26 -12.93
N ILE A 336 0.07 17.37 -14.26
CA ILE A 336 0.87 18.28 -15.10
C ILE A 336 0.58 19.74 -14.80
N ASN A 337 -0.68 20.14 -14.75
CA ASN A 337 -1.05 21.56 -14.71
C ASN A 337 -1.19 22.10 -13.28
N ARG A 338 -1.35 21.23 -12.28
CA ARG A 338 -1.66 21.64 -10.89
C ARG A 338 -0.72 21.03 -9.85
N ASN A 339 0.29 20.28 -10.28
CA ASN A 339 1.18 19.52 -9.39
C ASN A 339 0.42 18.58 -8.44
N ASN A 340 -0.78 18.15 -8.83
CA ASN A 340 -1.69 17.38 -7.99
C ASN A 340 -1.72 15.92 -8.44
N VAL A 341 -0.77 15.16 -7.90
CA VAL A 341 -0.56 13.74 -8.27
C VAL A 341 -1.50 12.76 -7.57
N PHE A 342 -2.42 13.26 -6.73
CA PHE A 342 -3.38 12.46 -5.95
C PHE A 342 -4.84 12.80 -6.26
N GLY A 343 -5.10 13.81 -7.11
CA GLY A 343 -6.45 14.17 -7.55
C GLY A 343 -7.32 14.91 -6.51
N TRP A 344 -6.76 15.44 -5.43
CA TRP A 344 -7.56 16.07 -4.37
C TRP A 344 -8.24 17.36 -4.82
N GLY A 345 -9.49 17.55 -4.39
CA GLY A 345 -10.32 18.71 -4.71
C GLY A 345 -10.98 18.65 -6.09
N ALA A 346 -10.71 17.61 -6.90
CA ALA A 346 -11.41 17.42 -8.16
C ALA A 346 -12.84 16.94 -7.87
N VAL A 347 -13.83 17.81 -8.06
CA VAL A 347 -15.25 17.47 -7.89
C VAL A 347 -15.89 17.30 -9.26
N ASP A 348 -16.74 16.27 -9.42
CA ASP A 348 -17.38 15.96 -10.70
C ASP A 348 -18.26 17.10 -11.25
N SER A 349 -18.75 17.99 -10.37
CA SER A 349 -19.55 19.17 -10.74
C SER A 349 -18.74 20.39 -11.19
N ASP A 350 -17.44 20.45 -10.85
CA ASP A 350 -16.55 21.56 -11.21
C ASP A 350 -15.07 21.11 -11.17
N PRO A 351 -14.55 20.57 -12.28
CA PRO A 351 -13.15 20.14 -12.42
C PRO A 351 -12.13 21.25 -12.09
N ASP A 352 -12.54 22.52 -12.11
CA ASP A 352 -11.66 23.65 -11.83
C ASP A 352 -11.35 23.86 -10.34
N GLN A 353 -12.01 23.11 -9.46
CA GLN A 353 -11.74 23.13 -8.00
C GLN A 353 -10.62 22.19 -7.53
N ALA A 354 -10.05 21.38 -8.43
CA ALA A 354 -8.90 20.53 -8.07
C ALA A 354 -7.77 21.39 -7.51
N TYR A 355 -7.25 20.99 -6.35
CA TYR A 355 -6.22 21.77 -5.65
C TYR A 355 -4.99 21.92 -6.54
N THR A 356 -4.41 23.12 -6.49
CA THR A 356 -3.15 23.45 -7.15
C THR A 356 -2.08 23.61 -6.08
N TYR A 357 -0.97 22.91 -6.27
CA TYR A 357 0.19 22.99 -5.38
C TYR A 357 1.33 23.74 -6.07
N PRO A 358 2.15 24.50 -5.32
CA PRO A 358 3.32 25.18 -5.86
C PRO A 358 4.31 24.24 -6.57
N ASN A 359 4.49 23.03 -6.03
CA ASN A 359 5.26 21.93 -6.62
C ASN A 359 4.71 20.60 -6.12
N ILE A 360 5.15 19.48 -6.70
CA ILE A 360 4.65 18.16 -6.31
C ILE A 360 5.07 17.79 -4.88
N GLY A 361 6.23 18.24 -4.41
CA GLY A 361 6.73 17.98 -3.06
C GLY A 361 5.81 18.52 -1.98
N GLU A 362 5.28 19.73 -2.16
CA GLU A 362 4.26 20.32 -1.29
C GLU A 362 2.93 19.55 -1.35
N GLY A 363 2.50 19.11 -2.54
CA GLY A 363 1.33 18.26 -2.69
C GLY A 363 1.48 16.92 -1.94
N ILE A 364 2.64 16.27 -2.04
CA ILE A 364 3.01 15.05 -1.32
C ILE A 364 3.04 15.31 0.19
N ALA A 365 3.61 16.43 0.63
CA ALA A 365 3.67 16.80 2.04
C ALA A 365 2.26 16.97 2.63
N ILE A 366 1.37 17.70 1.94
CA ILE A 366 -0.02 17.89 2.36
C ILE A 366 -0.75 16.55 2.39
N HIS A 367 -0.52 15.70 1.38
CA HIS A 367 -1.12 14.38 1.33
C HIS A 367 -0.78 13.55 2.56
N MET A 368 0.51 13.41 2.85
CA MET A 368 1.03 12.65 4.00
C MET A 368 0.73 13.29 5.35
N ASN A 369 0.57 14.61 5.44
CA ASN A 369 0.29 15.30 6.70
C ASN A 369 -1.20 15.24 7.10
N SER A 370 -2.10 15.38 6.13
CA SER A 370 -3.52 15.63 6.42
C SER A 370 -4.46 14.67 5.70
N GLN A 371 -4.29 14.47 4.39
CA GLN A 371 -5.27 13.77 3.57
C GLN A 371 -5.27 12.26 3.85
N ILE A 372 -4.15 11.58 3.58
CA ILE A 372 -4.03 10.14 3.87
C ILE A 372 -3.79 9.89 5.36
N ALA A 373 -3.16 10.83 6.07
CA ALA A 373 -2.99 10.75 7.53
C ALA A 373 -4.33 10.66 8.26
N GLY A 374 -5.39 11.27 7.73
CA GLY A 374 -6.75 11.15 8.28
C GLY A 374 -7.21 9.69 8.40
N TYR A 375 -6.82 8.83 7.47
CA TYR A 375 -7.17 7.40 7.50
C TYR A 375 -6.44 6.64 8.62
N MET A 376 -5.38 7.19 9.20
CA MET A 376 -4.65 6.59 10.32
C MET A 376 -5.18 7.05 11.68
N LYS A 377 -6.04 8.09 11.73
CA LYS A 377 -6.59 8.64 12.97
C LYS A 377 -7.77 7.77 13.43
N ILE A 378 -7.65 7.15 14.60
CA ILE A 378 -8.68 6.25 15.16
C ILE A 378 -10.07 6.90 15.24
N SER A 379 -10.12 8.20 15.56
CA SER A 379 -11.36 8.96 15.68
C SER A 379 -12.00 9.33 14.34
N ASP A 380 -11.27 9.22 13.24
CA ASP A 380 -11.78 9.53 11.91
C ASP A 380 -12.72 8.39 11.46
N TRP A 381 -13.87 8.76 10.91
CA TRP A 381 -14.85 7.80 10.43
C TRP A 381 -14.30 6.95 9.28
N ARG A 382 -13.33 7.49 8.53
CA ARG A 382 -12.63 6.81 7.42
C ARG A 382 -11.68 5.71 7.90
N HIS A 383 -11.23 5.77 9.16
CA HIS A 383 -10.28 4.79 9.69
C HIS A 383 -10.90 3.39 9.76
N SER A 384 -10.31 2.48 8.98
CA SER A 384 -10.69 1.07 8.89
C SER A 384 -9.49 0.12 8.95
N GLY A 385 -8.32 0.63 9.35
CA GLY A 385 -7.06 -0.13 9.43
C GLY A 385 -5.87 0.66 8.85
N PRO A 386 -4.63 0.23 9.12
CA PRO A 386 -3.44 1.02 8.79
C PRO A 386 -2.81 0.70 7.42
N SER A 387 -3.23 -0.36 6.73
CA SER A 387 -2.73 -0.77 5.41
C SER A 387 -3.66 -0.33 4.29
N PHE A 388 -3.26 -0.50 3.03
CA PHE A 388 -4.19 -0.31 1.90
C PHE A 388 -5.31 -1.37 1.90
N GLY A 389 -4.96 -2.61 2.24
CA GLY A 389 -5.90 -3.68 2.54
C GLY A 389 -6.86 -4.00 1.40
N ASN A 390 -8.13 -4.15 1.73
CA ASN A 390 -9.22 -4.47 0.81
C ASN A 390 -10.54 -3.82 1.28
N LYS A 391 -11.70 -4.31 0.84
CA LYS A 391 -13.01 -3.77 1.25
C LYS A 391 -13.45 -4.22 2.65
N SER A 392 -12.74 -5.14 3.29
CA SER A 392 -12.96 -5.52 4.71
C SER A 392 -12.22 -4.62 5.70
N ALA A 393 -11.03 -4.16 5.31
CA ALA A 393 -10.09 -3.51 6.22
C ALA A 393 -9.06 -2.67 5.45
N GLY A 394 -8.58 -1.61 6.09
CA GLY A 394 -7.59 -0.69 5.52
C GLY A 394 -8.19 0.51 4.81
N ILE A 395 -7.32 1.26 4.13
CA ILE A 395 -7.63 2.53 3.45
C ILE A 395 -8.69 2.33 2.36
N THR A 396 -8.64 1.20 1.63
CA THR A 396 -9.55 0.88 0.51
C THR A 396 -11.03 0.89 0.90
N VAL A 397 -11.36 0.60 2.16
CA VAL A 397 -12.75 0.57 2.64
C VAL A 397 -13.47 1.89 2.38
N ARG A 398 -12.81 3.03 2.59
CA ARG A 398 -13.41 4.36 2.48
C ARG A 398 -12.75 5.28 1.44
N TYR A 399 -11.57 4.93 0.94
CA TYR A 399 -10.81 5.78 0.01
C TYR A 399 -11.25 5.65 -1.45
N ALA A 400 -11.40 4.42 -1.95
CA ALA A 400 -11.60 4.16 -3.37
C ALA A 400 -12.86 3.33 -3.59
N SER A 401 -13.66 3.65 -4.61
CA SER A 401 -14.78 2.80 -5.03
C SER A 401 -14.28 1.46 -5.58
N ASP A 402 -13.15 1.44 -6.28
CA ASP A 402 -12.56 0.21 -6.83
C ASP A 402 -12.26 -0.82 -5.73
N PRO A 403 -12.92 -2.01 -5.74
CA PRO A 403 -12.68 -3.03 -4.72
C PRO A 403 -11.26 -3.61 -4.75
N TYR A 404 -10.55 -3.48 -5.88
CA TYR A 404 -9.20 -3.98 -6.08
C TYR A 404 -8.11 -2.94 -5.85
N TYR A 405 -8.45 -1.75 -5.32
CA TYR A 405 -7.51 -0.65 -5.14
C TYR A 405 -6.26 -1.04 -4.34
N GLY A 406 -6.43 -1.71 -3.19
CA GLY A 406 -5.29 -2.19 -2.40
C GLY A 406 -4.43 -3.23 -3.11
N ILE A 407 -5.03 -4.11 -3.93
CA ILE A 407 -4.28 -5.06 -4.78
C ILE A 407 -3.50 -4.32 -5.88
N LYS A 408 -4.07 -3.26 -6.48
CA LYS A 408 -3.36 -2.45 -7.48
C LYS A 408 -2.13 -1.75 -6.89
N VAL A 409 -2.27 -1.14 -5.71
CA VAL A 409 -1.15 -0.54 -4.98
C VAL A 409 -0.09 -1.59 -4.67
N ALA A 410 -0.51 -2.76 -4.15
CA ALA A 410 0.40 -3.87 -3.87
C ALA A 410 1.08 -4.43 -5.12
N SER A 411 0.39 -4.49 -6.26
CA SER A 411 0.92 -4.97 -7.53
C SER A 411 2.02 -4.06 -8.07
N LEU A 412 1.81 -2.75 -8.00
CA LEU A 412 2.84 -1.77 -8.39
C LEU A 412 4.04 -1.81 -7.44
N TYR A 413 3.80 -1.93 -6.12
CA TYR A 413 4.88 -2.07 -5.15
C TYR A 413 5.67 -3.34 -5.45
N TYR A 414 4.99 -4.49 -5.52
CA TYR A 414 5.61 -5.79 -5.80
C TYR A 414 6.46 -5.76 -7.07
N THR A 415 5.96 -5.13 -8.13
CA THR A 415 6.71 -4.96 -9.38
C THR A 415 7.99 -4.14 -9.16
N MET A 416 7.89 -3.00 -8.47
CA MET A 416 9.05 -2.18 -8.16
C MET A 416 10.06 -2.92 -7.28
N ASP A 417 9.59 -3.62 -6.26
CA ASP A 417 10.45 -4.36 -5.34
C ASP A 417 11.17 -5.51 -6.05
N LYS A 418 10.46 -6.26 -6.90
CA LYS A 418 11.02 -7.31 -7.76
C LYS A 418 12.11 -6.78 -8.69
N LEU A 419 11.85 -5.68 -9.38
CA LEU A 419 12.83 -5.04 -10.28
C LEU A 419 14.11 -4.60 -9.56
N ASN A 420 14.03 -4.42 -8.24
CA ASN A 420 15.12 -3.94 -7.40
C ASN A 420 15.66 -5.00 -6.43
N GLY A 421 15.36 -6.29 -6.67
CA GLY A 421 15.95 -7.40 -5.93
C GLY A 421 15.29 -7.73 -4.58
N TYR A 422 13.98 -7.48 -4.45
CA TYR A 422 13.16 -7.81 -3.27
C TYR A 422 13.69 -7.20 -1.96
N LYS A 423 13.90 -5.88 -1.94
CA LYS A 423 14.49 -5.19 -0.77
C LYS A 423 13.52 -5.03 0.38
N ASP A 424 12.22 -4.97 0.11
CA ASP A 424 11.19 -4.69 1.10
C ASP A 424 10.26 -5.86 1.40
N TYR A 425 10.19 -6.86 0.52
CA TYR A 425 9.40 -8.06 0.75
C TYR A 425 9.83 -8.73 2.07
N ASN A 426 8.88 -8.90 2.99
CA ASN A 426 9.09 -9.43 4.35
C ASN A 426 10.20 -8.69 5.14
N ALA A 427 10.42 -7.41 4.85
CA ALA A 427 11.31 -6.60 5.68
C ALA A 427 10.74 -6.44 7.10
N TYR A 428 9.43 -6.24 7.24
CA TYR A 428 8.76 -6.21 8.53
C TYR A 428 8.07 -7.53 8.81
N LYS A 429 8.25 -8.06 10.01
CA LYS A 429 7.35 -9.09 10.52
C LYS A 429 5.99 -8.44 10.78
N LEU A 430 4.92 -9.06 10.30
CA LEU A 430 3.56 -8.57 10.45
C LEU A 430 2.74 -9.49 11.36
N SER A 431 1.80 -8.90 12.10
CA SER A 431 0.85 -9.66 12.93
C SER A 431 -0.56 -9.11 12.79
N LEU A 432 -1.55 -9.95 13.05
CA LEU A 432 -2.98 -9.68 12.96
C LEU A 432 -3.57 -9.53 14.36
N LEU A 433 -4.23 -8.40 14.62
CA LEU A 433 -5.05 -8.23 15.81
C LEU A 433 -6.31 -9.11 15.72
N GLU A 434 -6.84 -9.54 16.87
CA GLU A 434 -8.12 -10.26 16.90
C GLU A 434 -9.25 -9.38 16.35
N ASP A 435 -10.06 -9.96 15.47
CA ASP A 435 -11.18 -9.28 14.84
C ASP A 435 -12.19 -8.78 15.88
N GLY A 436 -12.66 -7.55 15.71
CA GLY A 436 -13.67 -6.92 16.58
C GLY A 436 -13.12 -6.31 17.87
N GLU A 437 -11.92 -6.70 18.30
CA GLU A 437 -11.34 -6.31 19.59
C GLU A 437 -10.68 -4.93 19.62
N ARG A 438 -10.44 -4.45 20.85
CA ARG A 438 -9.67 -3.22 21.11
C ARG A 438 -8.40 -3.51 21.89
N TYR A 439 -7.31 -2.95 21.40
CA TYR A 439 -6.01 -3.05 22.03
C TYR A 439 -5.53 -1.67 22.50
N SER A 440 -4.95 -1.60 23.69
CA SER A 440 -4.25 -0.40 24.16
C SER A 440 -2.86 -0.35 23.53
N VAL A 441 -2.55 0.78 22.91
CA VAL A 441 -1.23 1.08 22.34
C VAL A 441 -0.54 2.06 23.27
N LYS A 442 0.53 1.63 23.93
CA LYS A 442 1.24 2.40 24.96
C LYS A 442 2.61 2.82 24.47
N ARG A 443 3.05 4.02 24.83
CA ARG A 443 4.42 4.49 24.54
C ARG A 443 5.44 3.66 25.30
N LEU A 444 6.56 3.37 24.65
CA LEU A 444 7.67 2.66 25.31
C LEU A 444 8.38 3.51 26.36
N SER A 445 8.49 4.83 26.14
CA SER A 445 9.26 5.75 26.99
C SER A 445 8.72 5.90 28.41
N ASP A 446 7.40 5.98 28.54
CA ASP A 446 6.72 6.39 29.77
C ASP A 446 5.57 5.45 30.16
N ASN A 447 5.29 4.41 29.37
CA ASN A 447 4.18 3.47 29.57
C ASN A 447 2.78 4.11 29.55
N ILE A 448 2.64 5.33 29.03
CA ILE A 448 1.35 6.01 28.93
C ILE A 448 0.59 5.47 27.72
N GLN A 449 -0.71 5.22 27.88
CA GLN A 449 -1.58 4.85 26.76
C GLN A 449 -1.62 6.00 25.75
N TRP A 450 -1.11 5.74 24.56
CA TRP A 450 -1.10 6.69 23.46
C TRP A 450 -2.47 6.73 22.78
N TYR A 451 -3.01 5.55 22.46
CA TYR A 451 -4.36 5.41 21.91
C TYR A 451 -4.89 3.99 22.13
N ARG A 452 -6.14 3.75 21.73
CA ARG A 452 -6.74 2.41 21.62
C ARG A 452 -7.13 2.15 20.19
N THR A 453 -6.91 0.94 19.69
CA THR A 453 -7.40 0.56 18.36
C THR A 453 -8.93 0.59 18.30
N LYS A 454 -9.49 0.72 17.10
CA LYS A 454 -10.94 0.83 16.88
C LYS A 454 -11.58 -0.57 16.97
N ALA A 455 -12.63 -0.70 17.79
CA ALA A 455 -13.43 -1.93 17.85
C ALA A 455 -14.20 -2.16 16.55
N GLY A 456 -14.60 -3.40 16.33
CA GLY A 456 -15.51 -3.77 15.23
C GLY A 456 -14.85 -3.83 13.86
N LEU A 457 -13.58 -3.44 13.76
CA LEU A 457 -12.77 -3.65 12.56
C LEU A 457 -12.24 -5.08 12.52
N ARG A 458 -11.99 -5.56 11.31
CA ARG A 458 -11.42 -6.88 11.03
C ARG A 458 -10.07 -6.74 10.36
N ASN A 459 -9.30 -7.81 10.29
CA ASN A 459 -8.03 -7.90 9.57
C ASN A 459 -7.07 -6.73 9.87
N GLN A 460 -7.02 -6.26 11.12
CA GLN A 460 -6.16 -5.14 11.50
C GLN A 460 -4.71 -5.63 11.64
N VAL A 461 -3.84 -5.19 10.73
CA VAL A 461 -2.42 -5.60 10.71
C VAL A 461 -1.54 -4.61 11.46
N ILE A 462 -0.61 -5.12 12.26
CA ILE A 462 0.43 -4.35 12.94
C ILE A 462 1.82 -4.80 12.47
N ILE A 463 2.81 -3.93 12.66
CA ILE A 463 4.22 -4.30 12.55
C ILE A 463 4.64 -4.91 13.88
N ASN A 464 5.20 -6.11 13.85
CA ASN A 464 5.76 -6.80 15.00
C ASN A 464 7.28 -6.67 14.98
N LEU A 465 7.80 -5.62 15.63
CA LEU A 465 9.24 -5.39 15.72
C LEU A 465 9.92 -6.34 16.72
N GLU A 466 9.22 -6.66 17.81
CA GLU A 466 9.71 -7.54 18.87
C GLU A 466 8.52 -8.02 19.70
N ARG A 467 8.48 -9.30 20.07
CA ARG A 467 7.51 -9.85 21.03
C ARG A 467 8.24 -10.27 22.29
N LYS A 468 7.88 -9.70 23.44
CA LYS A 468 8.46 -9.99 24.75
C LYS A 468 7.42 -9.81 25.86
N ASP A 469 7.35 -10.74 26.80
CA ASP A 469 6.48 -10.66 28.00
C ASP A 469 5.01 -10.32 27.68
N ASN A 470 4.41 -11.01 26.69
CA ASN A 470 3.05 -10.74 26.19
C ASN A 470 2.85 -9.29 25.68
N LYS A 471 3.92 -8.62 25.27
CA LYS A 471 3.88 -7.32 24.61
C LYS A 471 4.48 -7.43 23.21
N ILE A 472 3.90 -6.69 22.29
CA ILE A 472 4.42 -6.55 20.93
C ILE A 472 4.87 -5.11 20.75
N LYS A 473 6.18 -4.92 20.55
CA LYS A 473 6.74 -3.65 20.09
C LYS A 473 6.32 -3.42 18.65
N THR A 474 5.78 -2.23 18.37
CA THR A 474 5.24 -1.84 17.06
C THR A 474 5.63 -0.40 16.73
N ILE A 475 5.49 -0.05 15.45
CA ILE A 475 5.34 1.34 15.02
C ILE A 475 3.86 1.72 15.25
N PRO A 476 3.55 2.82 15.97
CA PRO A 476 2.19 3.27 16.20
C PRO A 476 1.56 3.81 14.91
N TRP A 477 0.24 3.75 14.83
CA TRP A 477 -0.51 4.28 13.68
C TRP A 477 -0.70 5.79 13.76
N MET A 478 -0.88 6.30 14.99
CA MET A 478 -1.07 7.71 15.30
C MET A 478 0.26 8.44 15.48
N THR A 479 0.27 9.71 15.08
CA THR A 479 1.40 10.62 15.23
C THR A 479 1.54 11.13 16.66
N ASN A 480 2.64 11.82 16.92
CA ASN A 480 2.80 12.68 18.08
C ASN A 480 1.87 13.91 17.98
N SER A 481 1.82 14.72 19.05
CA SER A 481 0.97 15.90 19.16
C SER A 481 1.28 17.00 18.12
N ASP A 482 2.49 17.00 17.57
CA ASP A 482 2.96 17.90 16.51
C ASP A 482 2.64 17.39 15.09
N GLY A 483 1.99 16.22 14.97
CA GLY A 483 1.63 15.63 13.68
C GLY A 483 2.74 14.82 13.01
N PHE A 484 3.92 14.69 13.65
CA PHE A 484 5.04 13.92 13.12
C PHE A 484 5.12 12.52 13.74
N LEU A 485 5.75 11.59 13.03
CA LEU A 485 6.07 10.26 13.54
C LEU A 485 7.43 9.82 12.98
N ASN A 486 8.42 9.65 13.85
CA ASN A 486 9.70 9.09 13.47
C ASN A 486 9.68 7.57 13.64
N ILE A 487 9.50 6.85 12.54
CA ILE A 487 9.39 5.38 12.51
C ILE A 487 10.63 4.63 13.05
N ASN A 488 11.74 5.34 13.27
CA ASN A 488 12.98 4.77 13.81
C ASN A 488 13.16 4.96 15.32
N SER A 489 12.35 5.81 15.96
CA SER A 489 12.45 6.10 17.41
C SER A 489 11.11 6.03 18.13
N ASP A 490 10.03 6.35 17.44
CA ASP A 490 8.71 6.53 18.03
C ASP A 490 7.98 5.19 18.05
N PHE A 491 8.45 4.30 18.91
CA PHE A 491 7.86 2.98 19.06
C PHE A 491 6.82 2.96 20.17
N ALA A 492 5.85 2.09 20.00
CA ALA A 492 4.85 1.76 20.98
C ALA A 492 4.87 0.27 21.28
N TYR A 493 4.07 -0.15 22.24
CA TYR A 493 3.78 -1.56 22.44
C TYR A 493 2.29 -1.81 22.64
N ILE A 494 1.88 -3.02 22.26
CA ILE A 494 0.54 -3.55 22.43
C ILE A 494 0.60 -4.70 23.43
N GLU A 495 -0.31 -4.69 24.40
CA GLU A 495 -0.48 -5.82 25.34
C GLU A 495 -1.32 -6.92 24.69
N ASP A 496 -0.82 -8.15 24.76
CA ASP A 496 -1.46 -9.37 24.25
C ASP A 496 -1.43 -10.48 25.33
N PRO A 497 -2.05 -10.26 26.50
CA PRO A 497 -1.96 -11.17 27.64
C PRO A 497 -2.54 -12.57 27.34
N ASN A 498 -3.42 -12.67 26.35
CA ASN A 498 -4.12 -13.89 25.98
C ASN A 498 -3.57 -14.53 24.68
N SER A 499 -2.44 -14.04 24.17
CA SER A 499 -1.77 -14.55 22.95
C SER A 499 -2.71 -14.65 21.74
N LYS A 500 -3.58 -13.66 21.56
CA LYS A 500 -4.59 -13.64 20.50
C LYS A 500 -4.10 -12.95 19.23
N ILE A 501 -2.99 -12.22 19.29
CA ILE A 501 -2.38 -11.60 18.11
C ILE A 501 -1.55 -12.65 17.38
N ILE A 502 -1.92 -12.92 16.13
CA ILE A 502 -1.33 -14.01 15.33
C ILE A 502 -0.29 -13.42 14.37
N ASP A 503 0.89 -14.01 14.29
CA ASP A 503 1.89 -13.63 13.30
C ASP A 503 1.47 -14.12 11.90
N ILE A 504 1.46 -13.23 10.91
CA ILE A 504 1.09 -13.57 9.51
C ILE A 504 2.31 -13.80 8.62
N ASP A 505 3.49 -13.38 9.06
CA ASP A 505 4.77 -13.67 8.42
C ASP A 505 5.83 -13.96 9.50
N SER A 506 6.84 -14.76 9.15
CA SER A 506 7.89 -15.23 10.04
C SER A 506 9.24 -14.53 9.85
N GLN A 507 9.43 -13.78 8.76
CA GLN A 507 10.71 -13.13 8.46
C GLN A 507 10.57 -11.62 8.60
N GLY A 508 11.30 -11.03 9.54
CA GLY A 508 11.44 -9.58 9.65
C GLY A 508 12.90 -9.22 9.81
N LYS A 509 13.45 -8.47 8.85
CA LYS A 509 14.83 -7.95 8.86
C LYS A 509 14.88 -6.54 8.27
N PHE A 510 13.94 -5.69 8.65
CA PHE A 510 13.96 -4.28 8.25
C PHE A 510 15.18 -3.64 8.88
N GLU A 511 16.13 -3.27 8.05
CA GLU A 511 17.34 -2.58 8.46
C GLU A 511 17.49 -1.38 7.54
N MET A 512 17.40 -0.17 8.11
CA MET A 512 17.86 1.03 7.41
C MET A 512 19.35 0.84 7.13
N LYS A 513 19.70 0.64 5.86
CA LYS A 513 21.08 0.36 5.48
C LYS A 513 21.83 1.68 5.45
N TYR A 514 22.71 1.85 6.44
CA TYR A 514 23.77 2.84 6.38
C TYR A 514 24.87 2.29 5.49
N GLU A 515 25.21 3.02 4.45
CA GLU A 515 26.46 2.78 3.74
C GLU A 515 27.61 3.25 4.64
N LYS A 516 28.81 2.69 4.39
CA LYS A 516 30.00 3.09 5.13
C LYS A 516 30.17 4.61 5.08
N PRO A 517 30.75 5.23 6.13
CA PRO A 517 31.06 6.65 6.10
C PRO A 517 31.85 7.02 4.84
N VAL A 518 31.39 8.03 4.11
CA VAL A 518 32.07 8.62 2.97
C VAL A 518 32.31 10.10 3.22
N LYS A 519 33.33 10.67 2.57
CA LYS A 519 33.56 12.12 2.61
C LYS A 519 32.60 12.80 1.66
N ALA A 520 31.89 13.81 2.16
CA ALA A 520 30.99 14.64 1.37
C ALA A 520 31.20 16.11 1.70
N LYS A 521 31.11 16.99 0.70
CA LYS A 521 31.30 18.44 0.88
C LYS A 521 29.96 19.15 0.78
N THR A 522 29.64 20.00 1.74
CA THR A 522 28.39 20.74 1.70
C THR A 522 28.38 21.73 0.53
N THR A 523 27.34 21.72 -0.30
CA THR A 523 27.20 22.62 -1.46
C THR A 523 26.54 23.96 -1.09
N ALA A 524 25.90 24.01 0.08
CA ALA A 524 25.27 25.18 0.69
C ALA A 524 25.42 25.14 2.23
N ASN A 525 24.97 26.19 2.92
CA ASN A 525 24.79 26.12 4.36
C ASN A 525 23.73 25.06 4.68
N LEU A 526 24.14 23.99 5.35
CA LEU A 526 23.37 22.76 5.47
C LEU A 526 22.93 22.52 6.92
N ASN A 527 21.64 22.43 7.16
CA ASN A 527 21.12 22.19 8.50
C ASN A 527 21.40 20.74 8.94
N LEU A 528 22.05 20.58 10.10
CA LEU A 528 22.12 19.34 10.84
C LEU A 528 20.84 19.20 11.67
N ARG A 529 20.12 18.09 11.53
CA ARG A 529 18.77 17.96 12.08
C ARG A 529 18.61 16.75 12.99
N LEU A 530 17.59 16.80 13.85
CA LEU A 530 17.26 15.72 14.80
C LEU A 530 16.74 14.44 14.12
N SER A 531 16.18 14.54 12.91
CA SER A 531 15.70 13.40 12.13
C SER A 531 15.84 13.68 10.62
N TYR A 532 15.48 12.71 9.78
CA TYR A 532 15.59 12.72 8.32
C TYR A 532 14.51 13.61 7.65
N SER A 533 14.37 14.85 8.10
CA SER A 533 13.28 15.74 7.66
C SER A 533 13.65 17.21 7.78
N THR A 534 13.31 18.00 6.76
CA THR A 534 13.46 19.46 6.73
C THR A 534 12.58 20.21 7.73
N ALA A 535 11.56 19.55 8.30
CA ALA A 535 10.74 20.09 9.39
C ALA A 535 11.20 19.66 10.78
N SER A 536 12.08 18.66 10.88
CA SER A 536 12.65 18.28 12.18
C SER A 536 13.54 19.40 12.71
N GLY A 537 13.60 19.50 14.05
CA GLY A 537 14.36 20.53 14.74
C GLY A 537 15.81 20.60 14.23
N VAL A 538 16.26 21.82 13.95
CA VAL A 538 17.63 22.10 13.54
C VAL A 538 18.51 22.07 14.78
N ILE A 539 19.49 21.18 14.78
CA ILE A 539 20.52 21.10 15.83
C ILE A 539 21.49 22.28 15.69
N LEU A 540 21.93 22.54 14.45
CA LEU A 540 22.79 23.64 14.03
C LEU A 540 22.83 23.72 12.49
N THR A 541 23.54 24.71 11.95
CA THR A 541 23.83 24.82 10.52
C THR A 541 25.33 24.59 10.27
N ILE A 542 25.63 23.70 9.32
CA ILE A 542 26.96 23.38 8.83
C ILE A 542 27.30 24.35 7.68
N PRO A 543 28.42 25.08 7.72
CA PRO A 543 28.78 26.03 6.66
C PRO A 543 28.94 25.36 5.29
N LYS A 544 28.66 26.10 4.21
CA LYS A 544 28.99 25.69 2.83
C LYS A 544 30.48 25.36 2.68
N GLY A 545 30.79 24.31 1.93
CA GLY A 545 32.15 23.87 1.65
C GLY A 545 32.78 23.03 2.76
N THR A 546 32.04 22.74 3.83
CA THR A 546 32.50 21.87 4.91
C THR A 546 32.55 20.43 4.43
N VAL A 547 33.68 19.77 4.65
CA VAL A 547 33.83 18.33 4.39
C VAL A 547 33.40 17.55 5.63
N LEU A 548 32.48 16.62 5.45
CA LEU A 548 31.84 15.81 6.48
C LEU A 548 32.15 14.33 6.26
N ASP A 549 32.26 13.57 7.36
CA ASP A 549 32.11 12.12 7.33
C ASP A 549 30.61 11.80 7.44
N VAL A 550 30.04 11.29 6.36
CA VAL A 550 28.61 11.02 6.28
C VAL A 550 28.34 9.54 6.11
N GLU A 551 27.51 8.98 6.97
CA GLU A 551 26.90 7.67 6.78
C GLU A 551 25.67 7.87 5.89
N LEU A 552 25.80 7.49 4.63
CA LEU A 552 24.68 7.60 3.69
C LEU A 552 23.60 6.64 4.12
N THR A 553 22.37 7.10 4.11
CA THR A 553 21.23 6.20 4.15
C THR A 553 20.76 5.93 2.74
N ASN A 554 20.10 4.80 2.55
CA ASN A 554 19.41 4.48 1.31
C ASN A 554 18.13 5.31 1.05
N ILE A 555 17.95 6.44 1.72
CA ILE A 555 16.70 7.21 1.69
C ILE A 555 16.95 8.73 1.55
N GLY A 556 18.05 9.15 0.92
CA GLY A 556 18.28 10.56 0.54
C GLY A 556 18.70 11.49 1.69
N TRP A 557 18.94 10.94 2.88
CA TRP A 557 19.53 11.64 4.00
C TRP A 557 20.84 10.99 4.40
N ALA A 558 21.74 11.73 5.03
CA ALA A 558 22.94 11.17 5.60
C ALA A 558 23.01 11.49 7.09
N ARG A 559 23.44 10.51 7.87
CA ARG A 559 23.79 10.72 9.28
C ARG A 559 25.22 11.24 9.34
N THR A 560 25.45 12.27 10.12
CA THR A 560 26.78 12.87 10.27
C THR A 560 26.97 13.38 11.69
N ARG A 561 28.23 13.51 12.09
CA ARG A 561 28.61 14.26 13.28
C ARG A 561 29.29 15.56 12.87
N TYR A 562 28.87 16.68 13.45
CA TYR A 562 29.50 17.97 13.25
C TYR A 562 29.54 18.74 14.56
N ASN A 563 30.71 19.28 14.92
CA ASN A 563 30.95 19.98 16.20
C ASN A 563 30.47 19.19 17.43
N GLY A 564 30.80 17.91 17.49
CA GLY A 564 30.43 17.00 18.59
C GLY A 564 28.96 16.57 18.60
N ARG A 565 28.10 17.20 17.79
CA ARG A 565 26.67 16.87 17.70
C ARG A 565 26.40 15.94 16.54
N GLU A 566 25.51 15.01 16.77
CA GLU A 566 25.11 14.01 15.79
C GLU A 566 23.71 14.31 15.29
N GLY A 567 23.50 14.14 13.98
CA GLY A 567 22.20 14.38 13.37
C GLY A 567 22.21 13.99 11.89
N TYR A 568 21.23 14.52 11.17
CA TYR A 568 20.96 14.14 9.79
C TYR A 568 20.98 15.37 8.88
N VAL A 569 21.51 15.18 7.67
CA VAL A 569 21.60 16.21 6.62
C VAL A 569 20.98 15.68 5.33
N SER A 570 20.36 16.55 4.53
CA SER A 570 19.87 16.15 3.20
C SER A 570 21.07 15.89 2.28
N MET A 571 20.99 14.80 1.50
CA MET A 571 22.02 14.46 0.53
C MET A 571 22.03 15.39 -0.69
N ASP A 572 20.95 16.16 -0.94
CA ASP A 572 20.89 17.13 -2.06
C ASP A 572 21.90 18.27 -1.89
N TYR A 573 22.33 18.51 -0.65
CA TYR A 573 23.31 19.52 -0.31
C TYR A 573 24.71 18.94 -0.06
N LEU A 574 24.95 17.70 -0.49
CA LEU A 574 26.22 17.02 -0.39
C LEU A 574 26.79 16.76 -1.78
N ASP A 575 27.96 17.33 -2.06
CA ASP A 575 28.79 16.93 -3.18
C ASP A 575 29.56 15.68 -2.76
N MET A 576 29.24 14.57 -3.43
CA MET A 576 29.84 13.25 -3.22
C MET A 576 31.11 13.06 -4.05
N ASN A 577 31.36 13.96 -5.01
CA ASN A 577 32.59 14.01 -5.79
C ASN A 577 33.65 14.86 -5.08
N VAL A 578 33.71 14.76 -3.74
CA VAL A 578 34.92 15.14 -3.02
C VAL A 578 35.95 14.13 -3.45
N GLU A 579 36.87 14.51 -4.34
CA GLU A 579 37.88 13.62 -4.90
C GLU A 579 38.41 12.68 -3.80
N SER A 580 37.97 11.42 -3.81
CA SER A 580 38.84 10.33 -3.43
C SER A 580 39.78 10.22 -4.62
N SER A 581 40.87 10.96 -4.60
CA SER A 581 41.94 10.73 -5.56
C SER A 581 42.19 9.22 -5.57
N PRO A 582 42.03 8.50 -6.70
CA PRO A 582 42.67 7.20 -6.85
C PRO A 582 44.14 7.49 -7.12
N GLY A 583 44.80 8.09 -6.13
CA GLY A 583 46.24 8.15 -6.02
C GLY A 583 46.59 7.16 -4.94
N GLU A 584 47.60 6.33 -5.19
CA GLU A 584 48.30 5.57 -4.17
C GLU A 584 48.34 6.33 -2.84
N LEU A 585 48.22 5.62 -1.71
CA LEU A 585 48.66 6.14 -0.42
C LEU A 585 50.13 6.56 -0.56
N LYS A 586 50.37 7.80 -0.97
CA LYS A 586 51.67 8.43 -0.91
C LYS A 586 51.80 8.95 0.52
N TYR A 587 52.09 8.02 1.43
CA TYR A 587 52.63 8.39 2.73
C TYR A 587 53.93 9.16 2.47
N ARG A 588 54.06 10.35 3.08
CA ARG A 588 55.31 11.09 3.05
C ARG A 588 56.19 10.53 4.15
N LYS A 589 57.35 9.96 3.81
CA LYS A 589 58.31 9.49 4.82
C LYS A 589 58.61 10.63 5.80
N GLY A 590 58.49 10.35 7.09
CA GLY A 590 58.65 11.30 8.19
C GLY A 590 57.37 12.01 8.67
N ASP A 591 56.27 12.00 7.91
CA ASP A 591 54.96 12.55 8.35
C ASP A 591 54.13 11.42 8.97
N VAL A 592 54.42 11.12 10.23
CA VAL A 592 53.92 9.95 10.95
C VAL A 592 52.48 10.17 11.41
N ASN A 593 52.12 11.43 11.71
CA ASN A 593 50.78 11.80 12.16
C ASN A 593 49.81 12.14 11.02
N GLY A 594 50.30 12.30 9.79
CA GLY A 594 49.52 12.57 8.58
C GLY A 594 49.02 14.00 8.49
N ASP A 595 49.68 14.95 9.16
CA ASP A 595 49.30 16.37 9.17
C ASP A 595 49.87 17.19 8.00
N GLY A 596 50.71 16.56 7.16
CA GLY A 596 51.32 17.17 5.97
C GLY A 596 52.69 17.82 6.25
N THR A 597 53.12 17.88 7.50
CA THR A 597 54.40 18.47 7.92
C THR A 597 55.27 17.44 8.65
N ILE A 598 56.60 17.63 8.60
CA ILE A 598 57.55 16.75 9.30
C ILE A 598 58.15 17.56 10.46
N ASN A 599 57.66 17.33 11.67
CA ASN A 599 57.99 18.15 12.83
C ASN A 599 58.14 17.33 14.13
N SER A 600 58.27 18.02 15.28
CA SER A 600 58.46 17.37 16.58
C SER A 600 57.31 16.46 17.01
N ALA A 601 56.10 16.64 16.49
CA ALA A 601 54.97 15.76 16.74
C ALA A 601 55.17 14.36 16.12
N ASP A 602 55.74 14.28 14.91
CA ASP A 602 56.11 13.01 14.27
C ASP A 602 57.23 12.31 15.03
N TYR A 603 58.20 13.11 15.50
CA TYR A 603 59.30 12.63 16.31
C TYR A 603 58.84 11.97 17.60
N VAL A 604 57.82 12.54 18.26
CA VAL A 604 57.20 11.96 19.45
C VAL A 604 56.48 10.65 19.14
N GLN A 605 55.89 10.49 17.94
CA GLN A 605 55.25 9.24 17.55
C GLN A 605 56.25 8.10 17.35
N ILE A 606 57.38 8.37 16.68
CA ILE A 606 58.47 7.40 16.55
C ILE A 606 59.06 7.06 17.92
N ALA A 607 59.28 8.05 18.79
CA ALA A 607 59.75 7.82 20.16
C ALA A 607 58.82 6.88 20.93
N ASN A 608 57.50 7.10 20.86
CA ASN A 608 56.52 6.28 21.55
C ASN A 608 56.43 4.86 20.99
N HIS A 609 56.69 4.67 19.70
CA HIS A 609 56.82 3.34 19.10
C HIS A 609 58.01 2.59 19.70
N ILE A 610 59.19 3.21 19.67
CA ILE A 610 60.46 2.61 20.12
C ILE A 610 60.41 2.31 21.63
N LEU A 611 59.81 3.20 22.42
CA LEU A 611 59.64 3.03 23.87
C LEU A 611 58.52 2.04 24.24
N GLY A 612 57.75 1.53 23.26
CA GLY A 612 56.65 0.60 23.50
C GLY A 612 55.38 1.23 24.09
N ASN A 613 55.35 2.56 24.23
CA ASN A 613 54.18 3.30 24.75
C ASN A 613 52.99 3.25 23.79
N ARG A 614 53.25 3.20 22.47
CA ARG A 614 52.22 3.09 21.43
C ARG A 614 52.81 2.50 20.14
N LYS A 615 52.35 1.33 19.73
CA LYS A 615 52.77 0.73 18.44
C LYS A 615 52.10 1.45 17.26
N LEU A 616 52.89 1.73 16.23
CA LEU A 616 52.45 2.28 14.95
C LEU A 616 52.12 1.14 13.99
N SER A 617 51.10 1.32 13.15
CA SER A 617 50.64 0.34 12.16
C SER A 617 50.07 1.06 10.93
N GLY A 618 49.98 0.38 9.78
CA GLY A 618 49.42 0.96 8.56
C GLY A 618 50.24 2.15 8.06
N ALA A 619 49.59 3.22 7.60
CA ALA A 619 50.27 4.38 7.00
C ALA A 619 51.32 5.03 7.93
N SER A 620 51.04 5.13 9.23
CA SER A 620 51.98 5.68 10.21
C SER A 620 53.21 4.80 10.41
N PHE A 621 53.09 3.48 10.19
CA PHE A 621 54.24 2.58 10.23
C PHE A 621 55.17 2.85 9.04
N VAL A 622 54.58 2.94 7.84
CA VAL A 622 55.36 3.15 6.62
C VAL A 622 55.96 4.55 6.54
N ALA A 623 55.29 5.57 7.10
CA ALA A 623 55.85 6.92 7.24
C ALA A 623 56.98 6.98 8.29
N ALA A 624 56.91 6.16 9.34
CA ALA A 624 57.91 6.09 10.39
C ALA A 624 59.14 5.26 10.01
N ASP A 625 59.04 4.31 9.07
CA ASP A 625 60.18 3.60 8.46
C ASP A 625 60.84 4.49 7.39
N ILE A 626 61.65 5.42 7.86
CA ILE A 626 62.26 6.46 7.03
C ILE A 626 63.40 5.86 6.20
N ASN A 627 64.15 4.89 6.74
CA ASN A 627 65.25 4.27 6.01
C ASN A 627 64.79 3.11 5.08
N GLY A 628 63.57 2.61 5.24
CA GLY A 628 62.98 1.53 4.42
C GLY A 628 63.50 0.14 4.79
N ASP A 629 63.85 -0.10 6.05
CA ASP A 629 64.38 -1.39 6.54
C ASP A 629 63.32 -2.33 7.13
N ASP A 630 62.03 -1.98 6.98
CA ASP A 630 60.85 -2.67 7.53
C ASP A 630 60.81 -2.72 9.07
N THR A 631 61.60 -1.90 9.76
CA THR A 631 61.58 -1.75 11.21
C THR A 631 61.54 -0.28 11.62
N ILE A 632 60.88 0.05 12.73
CA ILE A 632 60.90 1.40 13.30
C ILE A 632 61.85 1.41 14.48
N ASN A 633 63.04 1.96 14.28
CA ASN A 633 64.11 1.90 15.26
C ASN A 633 64.86 3.24 15.41
N SER A 634 65.98 3.23 16.14
CA SER A 634 66.76 4.44 16.41
C SER A 634 67.31 5.10 15.13
N ALA A 635 67.48 4.36 14.03
CA ALA A 635 67.89 4.90 12.75
C ALA A 635 66.83 5.83 12.15
N ASP A 636 65.54 5.45 12.20
CA ASP A 636 64.43 6.30 11.73
C ASP A 636 64.26 7.53 12.61
N PHE A 637 64.36 7.32 13.92
CA PHE A 637 64.30 8.39 14.90
C PHE A 637 65.38 9.46 14.64
N VAL A 638 66.61 9.03 14.35
CA VAL A 638 67.73 9.93 14.00
C VAL A 638 67.53 10.56 12.62
N ALA A 639 66.99 9.82 11.64
CA ALA A 639 66.69 10.37 10.32
C ALA A 639 65.65 11.50 10.40
N LEU A 640 64.61 11.31 11.20
CA LEU A 640 63.59 12.33 11.48
C LEU A 640 64.17 13.53 12.23
N ALA A 641 65.01 13.30 13.24
CA ALA A 641 65.70 14.36 13.96
C ALA A 641 66.55 15.23 13.02
N ASN A 642 67.28 14.61 12.10
CA ASN A 642 68.15 15.30 11.16
C ASN A 642 67.35 16.13 10.15
N HIS A 643 66.14 15.71 9.78
CA HIS A 643 65.23 16.52 8.96
C HIS A 643 64.77 17.76 9.71
N ILE A 644 64.25 17.57 10.93
CA ILE A 644 63.73 18.66 11.78
C ILE A 644 64.82 19.68 12.10
N LEU A 645 66.06 19.23 12.31
CA LEU A 645 67.23 20.08 12.57
C LEU A 645 67.86 20.66 11.30
N GLY A 646 67.31 20.40 10.12
CA GLY A 646 67.83 20.90 8.83
C GLY A 646 69.19 20.33 8.42
N ARG A 647 69.64 19.24 9.04
CA ARG A 647 70.95 18.59 8.79
C ARG A 647 70.93 17.67 7.57
N LYS A 648 69.80 17.00 7.33
CA LYS A 648 69.57 16.13 6.16
C LYS A 648 68.08 15.98 5.93
N LEU A 649 67.59 16.39 4.76
CA LEU A 649 66.16 16.32 4.44
C LEU A 649 65.77 14.90 4.01
N ILE A 650 64.61 14.42 4.49
CA ILE A 650 63.92 13.23 4.00
C ILE A 650 63.30 13.59 2.64
N GLN A 651 63.53 12.74 1.64
CA GLN A 651 63.07 12.93 0.25
C GLN A 651 61.69 12.33 0.03
#